data_AF-A0A174H5N7-F1
#
_entry.id   AF-A0A174H5N7-F1
#
_cell.length_a   1.000
_cell.length_b   1.000
_cell.length_c   1.000
_cell.angle_alpha   90.00
_cell.angle_beta   90.00
_cell.angle_gamma   90.00
#
_symmetry.space_group_name_H-M   'P 1'
#
loop_
_entity.id
_entity.type
_entity.pdbx_description
1 polymer ?
#
loop_
_entity_poly.entity_id
_entity_poly.type
_entity_poly.pdbx_seq_one_letter_code
_entity_poly.pdbx_strand_id
1 'polypeptide(L)'
;MQRPNIKTAKNVTPMIYAYTTPEIARHDGWTKIGYTEQDVEKRIKQQTHTADISYHLEWKGNALFDDGSGECFTDKDFHAYLRKSGIEQEKGKNNEWFHVTGQESRIKFYDFRMNHGILQQLSAVIPYRLRKEQEEAVEKTVEYEAKHKDGEFLWNAKPRFGKTLSVYDFCKKSRANTVLIVTNRPAIANSWYDDYMKFLGKESGYLFVSEVDALKGKAGVLSRSEYTKELLKHDDESFGKCIEFVSLQDMKGSKYFSTDGIDKLQEVAMMEWDVLVIDEAHEGVDTLKTDIAFERIKRKFTLHLSGTPFKALANNKFEDDAIYNWTYVDEQAAKRDWDDASEEENPYAALPKLNLFTYQMSEIIKDEIKQGVEINGETAEYAFDLNEFFSTNNGKFKYDSSVDKFLDAMTLLEKYPFSTPQLRDELKHTFWLLDRVESAKALASKLKDHPVFKDYTVILAAGDGKLDDDEETKKSYDKVVEAIQENDKTITLSVGQLTTGITIPEWSAVLMLSNVKSPALYMQAAFRAQNPCLYKTSSGYARKENAYVFDFDPARTLTIFEEFANDLSADTSAGRGDVETRKEHIKELLNFFPVIGEDENGELIELDAEKVLTIPRKIRSVEVVRRGFMSNFLFQNISQVFGAPQAVMDILSNFDAVGEPNKKVTFSEEVKEDLSLNEDGEVEVPDSIILGVSNDIFGEKIFAPSQEEVVETVSKIVEKPDRAESVVNKLKTDTHNQVTAGIISEAKNAYGSEMKPADKKKLESKINSNADKLIDKTFTNYNIDKNIVEQERSDALKSRHESGRSTEEINAEFDKKVEQVTKQFQETLQTGLKDLVEESKKEVVKTVETNKREREKSVIEEGIRNHLRGFSRTIPSFLMAYGNDKVTLATFDTVIPDKVFKEVTSITLDQFRFLRDGGSYEDPETGEQKEFSGQLFDPVVFDDSVKEFLALKKKLADYFDEKSVEDIFDYIPPQKTNQIFTPKKMVKKMVDMLEEENPGCFDLPDKTFIDLYMKSGLYIAEIVKRLYQSDEMKRLYPDKYDRLKHIFEKQVYGLAPTEIIYKIATSYILGFDEDVKITHHNFKQVDALPYAKDGSLQKKLDEIYGD
;
A
#
# COMPACT_ATOMS: atom_id res chain seq x y z
N MET A 1 -1.89 3.63 29.67
CA MET A 1 -2.44 3.48 28.31
C MET A 1 -3.70 4.31 28.18
N GLN A 2 -3.64 5.36 27.35
CA GLN A 2 -4.80 6.18 27.05
C GLN A 2 -5.78 5.42 26.15
N ARG A 3 -7.07 5.61 26.38
CA ARG A 3 -8.14 5.09 25.51
C ARG A 3 -8.15 5.88 24.20
N PRO A 4 -8.34 5.21 23.04
CA PRO A 4 -8.41 5.91 21.78
C PRO A 4 -9.63 6.85 21.75
N ASN A 5 -9.44 8.08 21.28
CA ASN A 5 -10.53 9.03 21.10
C ASN A 5 -11.24 8.76 19.77
N ILE A 6 -12.12 7.76 19.77
CA ILE A 6 -12.95 7.39 18.62
C ILE A 6 -14.31 8.07 18.79
N LYS A 7 -14.67 8.91 17.82
CA LYS A 7 -15.94 9.62 17.71
C LYS A 7 -16.32 9.70 16.24
N THR A 8 -17.09 8.73 15.78
CA THR A 8 -17.45 8.55 14.38
C THR A 8 -18.40 9.65 13.90
N ALA A 9 -19.34 10.09 14.73
CA ALA A 9 -20.36 11.05 14.30
C ALA A 9 -20.65 12.17 15.28
N LYS A 10 -21.27 13.23 14.76
CA LYS A 10 -21.83 14.34 15.53
C LYS A 10 -23.34 14.41 15.33
N ASN A 11 -24.07 14.78 16.38
CA ASN A 11 -25.49 15.05 16.27
C ASN A 11 -25.72 16.32 15.44
N VAL A 12 -26.65 16.23 14.50
CA VAL A 12 -27.04 17.34 13.62
C VAL A 12 -28.56 17.45 13.57
N THR A 13 -29.06 18.65 13.28
CA THR A 13 -30.48 18.87 13.01
C THR A 13 -30.58 19.59 11.67
N PRO A 14 -30.86 18.87 10.57
CA PRO A 14 -31.05 19.48 9.25
C PRO A 14 -32.25 20.41 9.25
N MET A 15 -32.04 21.69 8.92
CA MET A 15 -33.07 22.73 8.96
C MET A 15 -33.15 23.47 7.62
N ILE A 16 -34.37 23.76 7.18
CA ILE A 16 -34.66 24.82 6.23
C ILE A 16 -35.15 26.03 7.00
N TYR A 17 -34.70 27.21 6.61
CA TYR A 17 -35.12 28.47 7.19
C TYR A 17 -35.43 29.48 6.11
N ALA A 18 -36.27 30.45 6.47
CA ALA A 18 -36.62 31.56 5.61
C ALA A 18 -36.56 32.87 6.38
N TYR A 19 -35.94 33.91 5.81
CA TYR A 19 -35.87 35.23 6.41
C TYR A 19 -36.02 36.35 5.38
N THR A 20 -36.44 37.51 5.86
CA THR A 20 -36.53 38.76 5.11
C THR A 20 -35.59 39.80 5.71
N THR A 21 -35.28 40.86 4.98
CA THR A 21 -34.44 41.97 5.48
C THR A 21 -35.19 43.29 5.32
N PRO A 22 -35.99 43.71 6.33
CA PRO A 22 -36.92 44.83 6.20
C PRO A 22 -36.27 46.20 5.88
N GLU A 23 -34.96 46.34 6.12
CA GLU A 23 -34.23 47.59 5.89
C GLU A 23 -33.77 47.76 4.43
N ILE A 24 -33.85 46.71 3.61
CA ILE A 24 -33.37 46.69 2.24
C ILE A 24 -34.56 46.76 1.28
N ALA A 25 -34.85 47.94 0.76
CA ALA A 25 -35.98 48.18 -0.14
C ALA A 25 -36.00 47.29 -1.39
N ARG A 26 -34.85 46.84 -1.91
CA ARG A 26 -34.80 45.91 -3.05
C ARG A 26 -35.24 44.49 -2.70
N HIS A 27 -35.29 44.12 -1.42
CA HIS A 27 -35.75 42.81 -0.95
C HIS A 27 -37.25 42.85 -0.56
N ASP A 28 -37.94 43.96 -0.79
CA ASP A 28 -39.38 44.06 -0.56
C ASP A 28 -40.12 43.03 -1.45
N GLY A 29 -40.89 42.13 -0.82
CA GLY A 29 -41.56 41.02 -1.51
C GLY A 29 -40.68 39.78 -1.76
N TRP A 30 -39.41 39.81 -1.37
CA TRP A 30 -38.47 38.70 -1.51
C TRP A 30 -38.17 38.04 -0.16
N THR A 31 -38.17 36.71 -0.14
CA THR A 31 -37.79 35.91 1.02
C THR A 31 -36.56 35.07 0.69
N LYS A 32 -35.53 35.13 1.55
CA LYS A 32 -34.35 34.27 1.43
C LYS A 32 -34.62 32.94 2.11
N ILE A 33 -34.40 31.83 1.41
CA ILE A 33 -34.68 30.47 1.88
C ILE A 33 -33.39 29.65 1.80
N GLY A 34 -32.86 29.20 2.93
CA GLY A 34 -31.59 28.47 2.99
C GLY A 34 -31.66 27.19 3.81
N TYR A 35 -30.59 26.40 3.71
CA TYR A 35 -30.37 25.18 4.49
C TYR A 35 -29.26 25.39 5.52
N THR A 36 -29.38 24.73 6.67
CA THR A 36 -28.28 24.63 7.64
C THR A 36 -28.42 23.44 8.57
N GLU A 37 -27.30 22.89 9.01
CA GLU A 37 -27.25 21.96 10.15
C GLU A 37 -26.82 22.62 11.46
N GLN A 38 -26.53 23.93 11.43
CA GLN A 38 -26.20 24.74 12.59
C GLN A 38 -27.47 25.36 13.18
N ASP A 39 -27.31 26.12 14.27
CA ASP A 39 -28.37 27.00 14.75
C ASP A 39 -28.74 28.03 13.68
N VAL A 40 -30.03 28.11 13.35
CA VAL A 40 -30.56 28.92 12.23
C VAL A 40 -30.23 30.40 12.42
N GLU A 41 -30.45 30.93 13.62
CA GLU A 41 -30.19 32.32 13.96
C GLU A 41 -28.69 32.64 13.86
N LYS A 42 -27.82 31.71 14.27
CA LYS A 42 -26.36 31.84 14.07
C LYS A 42 -25.99 31.87 12.59
N ARG A 43 -26.57 31.01 11.74
CA ARG A 43 -26.31 31.00 10.29
C ARG A 43 -26.76 32.30 9.63
N ILE A 44 -27.96 32.79 9.93
CA ILE A 44 -28.45 34.07 9.38
C ILE A 44 -27.54 35.21 9.81
N LYS A 45 -27.09 35.22 11.08
CA LYS A 45 -26.15 36.22 11.55
C LYS A 45 -24.83 36.18 10.79
N GLN A 46 -24.27 35.01 10.48
CA GLN A 46 -23.04 34.90 9.67
C GLN A 46 -23.21 35.55 8.28
N GLN A 47 -24.36 35.34 7.64
CA GLN A 47 -24.67 35.92 6.32
C GLN A 47 -24.91 37.44 6.37
N THR A 48 -25.45 37.96 7.47
CA THR A 48 -25.91 39.37 7.57
C THR A 48 -24.92 40.28 8.30
N HIS A 49 -23.99 39.72 9.08
CA HIS A 49 -23.10 40.48 9.96
C HIS A 49 -22.10 41.36 9.20
N THR A 50 -21.50 40.85 8.12
CA THR A 50 -20.46 41.57 7.35
C THR A 50 -21.01 42.85 6.71
N ALA A 51 -22.30 42.89 6.40
CA ALA A 51 -22.97 44.02 5.77
C ALA A 51 -23.85 44.85 6.75
N ASP A 52 -23.85 44.51 8.05
CA ASP A 52 -24.65 45.13 9.11
C ASP A 52 -26.15 45.25 8.75
N ILE A 53 -26.74 44.15 8.25
CA ILE A 53 -28.13 44.11 7.78
C ILE A 53 -29.04 43.53 8.87
N SER A 54 -30.11 44.24 9.24
CA SER A 54 -31.16 43.69 10.09
C SER A 54 -32.01 42.65 9.35
N TYR A 55 -32.25 41.51 10.00
CA TYR A 55 -33.05 40.41 9.45
C TYR A 55 -34.29 40.12 10.30
N HIS A 56 -35.32 39.57 9.65
CA HIS A 56 -36.52 39.04 10.28
C HIS A 56 -36.70 37.58 9.87
N LEU A 57 -36.58 36.66 10.83
CA LEU A 57 -36.80 35.23 10.61
C LEU A 57 -38.30 34.97 10.41
N GLU A 58 -38.70 34.56 9.20
CA GLU A 58 -40.10 34.27 8.85
C GLU A 58 -40.54 32.90 9.40
N TRP A 59 -39.73 31.88 9.17
CA TRP A 59 -39.97 30.53 9.68
C TRP A 59 -38.71 29.66 9.60
N LYS A 60 -38.71 28.56 10.36
CA LYS A 60 -37.75 27.48 10.26
C LYS A 60 -38.45 26.13 10.45
N GLY A 61 -37.94 25.08 9.82
CA GLY A 61 -38.49 23.73 9.94
C GLY A 61 -37.47 22.66 9.58
N ASN A 62 -37.66 21.45 10.12
CA ASN A 62 -36.76 20.34 9.87
C ASN A 62 -36.81 19.94 8.38
N ALA A 63 -35.64 19.70 7.79
CA ALA A 63 -35.49 19.33 6.39
C ALA A 63 -35.72 17.82 6.20
N LEU A 64 -36.91 17.34 6.58
CA LEU A 64 -37.32 15.93 6.57
C LEU A 64 -38.69 15.75 5.91
N PHE A 65 -38.85 14.71 5.08
CA PHE A 65 -40.15 14.38 4.49
C PHE A 65 -41.13 13.82 5.54
N ASP A 66 -42.43 14.12 5.37
CA ASP A 66 -43.52 13.80 6.31
C ASP A 66 -44.21 12.45 6.01
N ASP A 67 -43.59 11.58 5.22
CA ASP A 67 -44.08 10.25 4.83
C ASP A 67 -43.70 9.12 5.81
N GLY A 68 -42.97 9.47 6.87
CA GLY A 68 -42.47 8.51 7.86
C GLY A 68 -41.17 7.81 7.47
N SER A 69 -40.63 8.04 6.27
CA SER A 69 -39.32 7.53 5.84
C SER A 69 -38.18 8.08 6.69
N GLY A 70 -38.32 9.34 7.13
CA GLY A 70 -37.25 10.08 7.78
C GLY A 70 -36.12 10.50 6.83
N GLU A 71 -36.35 10.45 5.51
CA GLU A 71 -35.44 10.99 4.52
C GLU A 71 -35.30 12.51 4.65
N CYS A 72 -34.07 13.01 4.45
CA CYS A 72 -33.75 14.43 4.52
C CYS A 72 -33.59 15.06 3.13
N PHE A 73 -33.79 16.37 3.04
CA PHE A 73 -33.56 17.16 1.82
C PHE A 73 -32.80 18.46 2.13
N THR A 74 -32.40 19.17 1.07
CA THR A 74 -31.72 20.47 1.14
C THR A 74 -32.59 21.59 0.60
N ASP A 75 -32.16 22.82 0.82
CA ASP A 75 -32.78 24.02 0.24
C ASP A 75 -32.80 23.96 -1.29
N LYS A 76 -31.76 23.41 -1.93
CA LYS A 76 -31.71 23.22 -3.39
C LYS A 76 -32.87 22.38 -3.93
N ASP A 77 -33.24 21.33 -3.20
CA ASP A 77 -34.38 20.47 -3.56
C ASP A 77 -35.69 21.26 -3.46
N PHE A 78 -35.83 22.05 -2.39
CA PHE A 78 -36.99 22.90 -2.17
C PHE A 78 -37.05 24.08 -3.15
N HIS A 79 -35.92 24.70 -3.49
CA HIS A 79 -35.79 25.75 -4.51
C HIS A 79 -36.23 25.24 -5.88
N ALA A 80 -35.82 24.01 -6.24
CA ALA A 80 -36.28 23.37 -7.46
C ALA A 80 -37.81 23.22 -7.46
N TYR A 81 -38.42 22.84 -6.33
CA TYR A 81 -39.87 22.79 -6.19
C TYR A 81 -40.55 24.18 -6.28
N LEU A 82 -39.97 25.23 -5.69
CA LEU A 82 -40.50 26.59 -5.77
C LEU A 82 -40.48 27.12 -7.22
N ARG A 83 -39.38 26.89 -7.95
CA ARG A 83 -39.31 27.20 -9.38
C ARG A 83 -40.39 26.47 -10.18
N LYS A 84 -40.58 25.17 -9.92
CA LYS A 84 -41.64 24.37 -10.56
C LYS A 84 -43.05 24.87 -10.20
N SER A 85 -43.21 25.50 -9.04
CA SER A 85 -44.48 26.11 -8.61
C SER A 85 -44.75 27.50 -9.21
N GLY A 86 -43.89 27.99 -10.12
CA GLY A 86 -44.04 29.28 -10.78
C GLY A 86 -43.58 30.48 -9.93
N ILE A 87 -42.85 30.24 -8.85
CA ILE A 87 -42.31 31.31 -7.99
C ILE A 87 -41.02 31.85 -8.62
N GLU A 88 -40.95 33.16 -8.81
CA GLU A 88 -39.78 33.83 -9.40
C GLU A 88 -38.60 33.81 -8.42
N GLN A 89 -37.42 33.47 -8.93
CA GLN A 89 -36.13 33.57 -8.24
C GLN A 89 -35.38 34.79 -8.80
N GLU A 90 -34.67 35.55 -7.96
CA GLU A 90 -34.06 36.82 -8.37
C GLU A 90 -33.01 36.59 -9.46
N LYS A 91 -33.14 37.30 -10.59
CA LYS A 91 -32.28 37.12 -11.76
C LYS A 91 -30.88 37.68 -11.53
N GLY A 92 -29.85 36.94 -11.91
CA GLY A 92 -28.49 37.46 -12.09
C GLY A 92 -27.43 36.92 -11.12
N LYS A 93 -27.80 36.13 -10.11
CA LYS A 93 -26.91 35.25 -9.32
C LYS A 93 -27.73 34.06 -8.82
N ASN A 94 -27.08 32.93 -8.49
CA ASN A 94 -27.73 31.77 -7.88
C ASN A 94 -28.04 32.09 -6.41
N ASN A 95 -29.05 32.92 -6.19
CA ASN A 95 -29.38 33.46 -4.89
C ASN A 95 -30.50 32.66 -4.22
N GLU A 96 -30.44 32.55 -2.90
CA GLU A 96 -31.48 31.92 -2.09
C GLU A 96 -32.78 32.77 -2.02
N TRP A 97 -32.92 33.82 -2.84
CA TRP A 97 -34.02 34.81 -2.80
C TRP A 97 -35.14 34.47 -3.78
N PHE A 98 -36.35 34.31 -3.24
CA PHE A 98 -37.57 34.02 -3.99
C PHE A 98 -38.61 35.11 -3.79
N HIS A 99 -39.28 35.53 -4.86
CA HIS A 99 -40.35 36.53 -4.81
C HIS A 99 -41.63 35.87 -4.32
N VAL A 100 -41.65 35.62 -3.02
CA VAL A 100 -42.70 34.93 -2.28
C VAL A 100 -42.73 35.49 -0.87
N THR A 101 -43.91 35.57 -0.26
CA THR A 101 -44.02 36.01 1.13
C THR A 101 -43.51 34.92 2.10
N GLY A 102 -43.10 35.31 3.31
CA GLY A 102 -42.72 34.36 4.37
C GLY A 102 -43.83 33.36 4.67
N GLN A 103 -45.09 33.80 4.67
CA GLN A 103 -46.24 32.92 4.93
C GLN A 103 -46.51 31.94 3.78
N GLU A 104 -46.41 32.39 2.53
CA GLU A 104 -46.64 31.55 1.35
C GLU A 104 -45.52 30.53 1.14
N SER A 105 -44.26 30.93 1.32
CA SER A 105 -43.11 30.02 1.28
C SER A 105 -43.21 28.93 2.35
N ARG A 106 -43.75 29.25 3.54
CA ARG A 106 -44.00 28.27 4.59
C ARG A 106 -45.03 27.21 4.17
N ILE A 107 -46.11 27.62 3.51
CA ILE A 107 -47.12 26.69 2.99
C ILE A 107 -46.49 25.75 1.96
N LYS A 108 -45.75 26.32 0.99
CA LYS A 108 -45.02 25.55 -0.02
C LYS A 108 -44.02 24.57 0.58
N PHE A 109 -43.35 24.94 1.68
CA PHE A 109 -42.43 24.06 2.39
C PHE A 109 -43.15 22.83 2.97
N TYR A 110 -44.29 23.02 3.65
CA TYR A 110 -45.06 21.89 4.16
C TYR A 110 -45.67 21.04 3.04
N ASP A 111 -46.14 21.66 1.95
CA ASP A 111 -46.60 20.92 0.78
C ASP A 111 -45.49 20.03 0.21
N PHE A 112 -44.28 20.58 0.04
CA PHE A 112 -43.09 19.86 -0.42
C PHE A 112 -42.74 18.68 0.49
N ARG A 113 -42.78 18.89 1.81
CA ARG A 113 -42.52 17.83 2.80
C ARG A 113 -43.52 16.68 2.74
N MET A 114 -44.78 16.97 2.47
CA MET A 114 -45.84 15.97 2.43
C MET A 114 -45.85 15.14 1.14
N ASN A 115 -45.37 15.70 0.02
CA ASN A 115 -45.53 15.08 -1.30
C ASN A 115 -44.23 14.87 -2.08
N HIS A 116 -43.06 15.03 -1.45
CA HIS A 116 -41.74 14.90 -2.09
C HIS A 116 -41.53 15.84 -3.29
N GLY A 117 -42.26 16.95 -3.35
CA GLY A 117 -42.23 17.87 -4.48
C GLY A 117 -42.76 17.28 -5.79
N ILE A 118 -43.60 16.23 -5.72
CA ILE A 118 -44.27 15.65 -6.89
C ILE A 118 -45.31 16.65 -7.42
N LEU A 119 -44.90 17.44 -8.40
CA LEU A 119 -45.79 18.17 -9.30
C LEU A 119 -45.99 17.28 -10.53
N GLN A 120 -47.23 16.92 -10.85
CA GLN A 120 -47.55 15.88 -11.84
C GLN A 120 -47.05 16.15 -13.28
N GLN A 121 -46.42 17.28 -13.57
CA GLN A 121 -45.83 17.61 -14.88
C GLN A 121 -44.58 18.52 -14.74
N LEU A 122 -43.50 18.13 -15.44
CA LEU A 122 -42.27 18.89 -15.85
C LEU A 122 -40.96 18.65 -15.05
N SER A 123 -39.94 18.20 -15.81
CA SER A 123 -38.57 17.85 -15.41
C SER A 123 -37.57 18.96 -15.77
N ALA A 124 -37.47 20.02 -14.95
CA ALA A 124 -36.46 21.06 -15.14
C ALA A 124 -35.12 20.67 -14.48
N VAL A 125 -33.99 20.97 -15.14
CA VAL A 125 -32.63 20.70 -14.61
C VAL A 125 -32.23 21.69 -13.52
N ILE A 126 -31.34 21.26 -12.62
CA ILE A 126 -30.82 22.11 -11.53
C ILE A 126 -29.58 22.85 -12.04
N PRO A 127 -29.53 24.20 -11.99
CA PRO A 127 -28.31 24.94 -12.31
C PRO A 127 -27.15 24.48 -11.42
N TYR A 128 -26.00 24.20 -12.02
CA TYR A 128 -24.78 23.85 -11.30
C TYR A 128 -23.72 24.93 -11.46
N ARG A 129 -22.78 24.94 -10.53
CA ARG A 129 -21.53 25.69 -10.61
C ARG A 129 -20.43 24.71 -10.24
N LEU A 130 -19.39 24.65 -11.08
CA LEU A 130 -18.22 23.87 -10.74
C LEU A 130 -17.52 24.49 -9.52
N ARG A 131 -17.01 23.62 -8.66
CA ARG A 131 -16.05 24.03 -7.63
C ARG A 131 -14.76 24.48 -8.31
N LYS A 132 -13.95 25.27 -7.60
CA LYS A 132 -12.75 25.89 -8.15
C LYS A 132 -11.82 24.87 -8.81
N GLU A 133 -11.56 23.75 -8.14
CA GLU A 133 -10.72 22.65 -8.63
C GLU A 133 -11.31 21.94 -9.84
N GLN A 134 -12.64 21.84 -9.92
CA GLN A 134 -13.33 21.23 -11.06
C GLN A 134 -13.21 22.13 -12.27
N GLU A 135 -13.39 23.44 -12.09
CA GLU A 135 -13.21 24.45 -13.13
C GLU A 135 -11.77 24.42 -13.68
N GLU A 136 -10.76 24.40 -12.79
CA GLU A 136 -9.35 24.33 -13.15
C GLU A 136 -8.99 23.05 -13.92
N ALA A 137 -9.51 21.89 -13.48
CA ALA A 137 -9.31 20.62 -14.18
C ALA A 137 -9.84 20.69 -15.61
N VAL A 138 -11.04 21.24 -15.77
CA VAL A 138 -11.71 21.38 -17.06
C VAL A 138 -10.94 22.36 -17.96
N GLU A 139 -10.55 23.53 -17.45
CA GLU A 139 -9.81 24.54 -18.21
C GLU A 139 -8.48 23.98 -18.74
N LYS A 140 -7.68 23.32 -17.88
CA LYS A 140 -6.41 22.71 -18.29
C LYS A 140 -6.59 21.64 -19.35
N THR A 141 -7.61 20.79 -19.22
CA THR A 141 -7.88 19.76 -20.22
C THR A 141 -8.32 20.35 -21.56
N VAL A 142 -9.15 21.40 -21.58
CA VAL A 142 -9.52 22.12 -22.82
C VAL A 142 -8.29 22.74 -23.49
N GLU A 143 -7.40 23.35 -22.70
CA GLU A 143 -6.15 23.92 -23.23
C GLU A 143 -5.21 22.86 -23.82
N TYR A 144 -5.12 21.70 -23.18
CA TYR A 144 -4.29 20.58 -23.63
C TYR A 144 -4.84 19.94 -24.90
N GLU A 145 -6.15 19.65 -24.95
CA GLU A 145 -6.85 19.11 -26.13
C GLU A 145 -6.64 20.00 -27.36
N ALA A 146 -6.68 21.33 -27.19
CA ALA A 146 -6.46 22.27 -28.28
C ALA A 146 -5.03 22.23 -28.87
N LYS A 147 -4.04 21.75 -28.11
CA LYS A 147 -2.62 21.66 -28.52
C LYS A 147 -2.22 20.28 -29.03
N HIS A 148 -2.89 19.23 -28.58
CA HIS A 148 -2.50 17.84 -28.83
C HIS A 148 -3.61 17.06 -29.54
N LYS A 149 -3.42 16.84 -30.86
CA LYS A 149 -4.31 15.98 -31.64
C LYS A 149 -4.10 14.52 -31.23
N ASP A 150 -5.20 13.78 -31.03
CA ASP A 150 -5.19 12.39 -30.55
C ASP A 150 -4.53 12.25 -29.16
N GLY A 151 -4.50 13.34 -28.38
CA GLY A 151 -3.88 13.40 -27.07
C GLY A 151 -4.64 12.59 -26.01
N GLU A 152 -3.90 12.14 -25.00
CA GLU A 152 -4.43 11.53 -23.79
C GLU A 152 -4.14 12.42 -22.57
N PHE A 153 -5.13 12.60 -21.71
CA PHE A 153 -5.01 13.41 -20.50
C PHE A 153 -5.51 12.67 -19.27
N LEU A 154 -4.83 12.83 -18.14
CA LEU A 154 -5.13 12.14 -16.88
C LEU A 154 -5.68 13.11 -15.83
N TRP A 155 -6.89 12.83 -15.34
CA TRP A 155 -7.36 13.38 -14.06
C TRP A 155 -6.98 12.42 -12.93
N ASN A 156 -5.89 12.75 -12.23
CA ASN A 156 -5.55 12.18 -10.94
C ASN A 156 -6.36 12.88 -9.84
N ALA A 157 -7.63 12.49 -9.73
CA ALA A 157 -8.57 13.11 -8.83
C ALA A 157 -9.13 12.09 -7.85
N LYS A 158 -8.98 12.36 -6.54
CA LYS A 158 -9.48 11.47 -5.48
C LYS A 158 -10.98 11.15 -5.65
N PRO A 159 -11.47 10.04 -5.06
CA PRO A 159 -12.91 9.78 -4.98
C PRO A 159 -13.67 11.00 -4.42
N ARG A 160 -14.89 11.27 -4.92
CA ARG A 160 -15.73 12.44 -4.57
C ARG A 160 -15.25 13.80 -5.09
N PHE A 161 -14.28 13.83 -6.00
CA PHE A 161 -13.99 15.02 -6.81
C PHE A 161 -15.18 15.50 -7.66
N GLY A 162 -16.19 14.67 -7.93
CA GLY A 162 -17.29 15.03 -8.84
C GLY A 162 -16.84 14.98 -10.29
N LYS A 163 -16.12 13.91 -10.64
CA LYS A 163 -15.56 13.66 -11.98
C LYS A 163 -16.64 13.73 -13.05
N THR A 164 -17.78 13.07 -12.83
CA THR A 164 -18.89 13.03 -13.78
C THR A 164 -19.40 14.41 -14.19
N LEU A 165 -19.79 15.24 -13.21
CA LEU A 165 -20.21 16.62 -13.49
C LEU A 165 -19.12 17.43 -14.23
N SER A 166 -17.87 17.26 -13.81
CA SER A 166 -16.73 17.97 -14.41
C SER A 166 -16.49 17.53 -15.86
N VAL A 167 -16.68 16.24 -16.17
CA VAL A 167 -16.63 15.72 -17.55
C VAL A 167 -17.73 16.34 -18.40
N TYR A 168 -18.97 16.43 -17.89
CA TYR A 168 -20.05 17.06 -18.65
C TYR A 168 -19.77 18.54 -18.96
N ASP A 169 -19.17 19.26 -18.02
CA ASP A 169 -18.76 20.64 -18.24
C ASP A 169 -17.60 20.75 -19.24
N PHE A 170 -16.60 19.87 -19.13
CA PHE A 170 -15.53 19.73 -20.12
C PHE A 170 -16.08 19.53 -21.53
N CYS A 171 -16.97 18.55 -21.73
CA CYS A 171 -17.57 18.29 -23.04
C CYS A 171 -18.34 19.50 -23.58
N LYS A 172 -19.01 20.25 -22.70
CA LYS A 172 -19.69 21.51 -23.09
C LYS A 172 -18.69 22.57 -23.56
N LYS A 173 -17.59 22.77 -22.83
CA LYS A 173 -16.57 23.78 -23.14
C LYS A 173 -15.72 23.42 -24.36
N SER A 174 -15.38 22.15 -24.53
CA SER A 174 -14.73 21.64 -25.76
C SER A 174 -15.67 21.59 -26.96
N ARG A 175 -16.98 21.82 -26.73
CA ARG A 175 -18.05 21.76 -27.74
C ARG A 175 -18.14 20.38 -28.41
N ALA A 176 -17.78 19.32 -27.68
CA ALA A 176 -17.88 17.95 -28.13
C ALA A 176 -19.32 17.60 -28.54
N ASN A 177 -19.51 17.07 -29.74
CA ASN A 177 -20.81 16.64 -30.23
C ASN A 177 -21.07 15.16 -29.91
N THR A 178 -20.01 14.34 -29.88
CA THR A 178 -20.08 12.91 -29.60
C THR A 178 -19.14 12.54 -28.45
N VAL A 179 -19.72 12.11 -27.32
CA VAL A 179 -18.99 11.71 -26.11
C VAL A 179 -19.29 10.25 -25.81
N LEU A 180 -18.25 9.43 -25.73
CA LEU A 180 -18.35 8.01 -25.33
C LEU A 180 -17.77 7.83 -23.94
N ILE A 181 -18.59 7.36 -23.00
CA ILE A 181 -18.14 7.04 -21.64
C ILE A 181 -18.08 5.53 -21.50
N VAL A 182 -16.88 5.04 -21.16
CA VAL A 182 -16.60 3.61 -20.98
C VAL A 182 -16.12 3.36 -19.57
N THR A 183 -16.66 2.29 -18.96
CA THR A 183 -16.24 1.81 -17.64
C THR A 183 -16.16 0.30 -17.61
N ASN A 184 -15.25 -0.24 -16.81
CA ASN A 184 -15.23 -1.67 -16.48
C ASN A 184 -16.26 -2.05 -15.40
N ARG A 185 -17.00 -1.08 -14.85
CA ARG A 185 -17.95 -1.30 -13.74
C ARG A 185 -19.36 -0.88 -14.11
N PRO A 186 -20.22 -1.77 -14.62
CA PRO A 186 -21.60 -1.43 -14.98
C PRO A 186 -22.40 -0.80 -13.81
N ALA A 187 -22.05 -1.12 -12.56
CA ALA A 187 -22.71 -0.58 -11.37
C ALA A 187 -22.65 0.96 -11.24
N ILE A 188 -21.62 1.61 -11.80
CA ILE A 188 -21.48 3.07 -11.72
C ILE A 188 -22.36 3.84 -12.74
N ALA A 189 -23.03 3.14 -13.66
CA ALA A 189 -23.89 3.73 -14.68
C ALA A 189 -25.01 4.61 -14.10
N ASN A 190 -25.58 4.20 -12.97
CA ASN A 190 -26.60 4.97 -12.26
C ASN A 190 -26.06 6.33 -11.80
N SER A 191 -24.83 6.37 -11.29
CA SER A 191 -24.20 7.62 -10.86
C SER A 191 -24.04 8.61 -12.01
N TRP A 192 -23.65 8.13 -13.20
CA TRP A 192 -23.54 8.99 -14.37
C TRP A 192 -24.90 9.49 -14.86
N TYR A 193 -25.89 8.61 -14.94
CA TYR A 193 -27.25 9.00 -15.35
C TYR A 193 -27.91 10.00 -14.38
N ASP A 194 -27.78 9.77 -13.07
CA ASP A 194 -28.40 10.63 -12.05
C ASP A 194 -27.82 12.05 -12.13
N ASP A 195 -26.50 12.19 -12.31
CA ASP A 195 -25.85 13.48 -12.52
C ASP A 195 -26.27 14.15 -13.84
N TYR A 196 -26.44 13.38 -14.93
CA TYR A 196 -26.97 13.91 -16.19
C TYR A 196 -28.38 14.49 -15.99
N MET A 197 -29.30 13.74 -15.39
CA MET A 197 -30.67 14.19 -15.17
C MET A 197 -30.74 15.40 -14.22
N LYS A 198 -29.84 15.44 -13.24
CA LYS A 198 -29.79 16.50 -12.24
C LYS A 198 -29.25 17.80 -12.81
N PHE A 199 -28.17 17.76 -13.58
CA PHE A 199 -27.38 18.95 -13.91
C PHE A 199 -27.38 19.35 -15.38
N LEU A 200 -27.55 18.39 -16.29
CA LEU A 200 -27.38 18.62 -17.72
C LEU A 200 -28.72 18.56 -18.45
N GLY A 201 -29.40 17.41 -18.41
CA GLY A 201 -30.69 17.11 -19.02
C GLY A 201 -30.80 17.48 -20.50
N LYS A 202 -32.02 17.34 -21.06
CA LYS A 202 -32.28 17.65 -22.48
C LYS A 202 -32.13 19.13 -22.82
N GLU A 203 -32.33 20.00 -21.84
CA GLU A 203 -32.20 21.46 -21.99
C GLU A 203 -30.78 21.89 -22.37
N SER A 204 -29.77 21.05 -22.09
CA SER A 204 -28.38 21.30 -22.49
C SER A 204 -28.09 21.12 -23.98
N GLY A 205 -29.01 20.51 -24.73
CA GLY A 205 -28.78 20.04 -26.10
C GLY A 205 -28.11 18.67 -26.22
N TYR A 206 -27.64 18.09 -25.11
CA TYR A 206 -27.17 16.70 -25.06
C TYR A 206 -28.34 15.73 -24.79
N LEU A 207 -28.29 14.60 -25.46
CA LEU A 207 -29.17 13.47 -25.26
C LEU A 207 -28.35 12.31 -24.68
N PHE A 208 -28.82 11.75 -23.57
CA PHE A 208 -28.17 10.63 -22.90
C PHE A 208 -28.64 9.31 -23.51
N VAL A 209 -27.71 8.58 -24.10
CA VAL A 209 -27.94 7.32 -24.81
C VAL A 209 -27.30 6.20 -24.01
N SER A 210 -28.05 5.15 -23.70
CA SER A 210 -27.49 3.95 -23.07
C SER A 210 -28.40 2.76 -23.26
N GLU A 211 -27.80 1.60 -23.54
CA GLU A 211 -28.47 0.30 -23.60
C GLU A 211 -28.14 -0.57 -22.38
N VAL A 212 -27.44 -0.02 -21.37
CA VAL A 212 -27.10 -0.74 -20.14
C VAL A 212 -28.38 -1.08 -19.37
N ASP A 213 -28.54 -2.35 -18.98
CA ASP A 213 -29.76 -2.85 -18.33
C ASP A 213 -30.17 -2.04 -17.08
N ALA A 214 -29.20 -1.55 -16.31
CA ALA A 214 -29.45 -0.72 -15.13
C ALA A 214 -30.15 0.62 -15.43
N LEU A 215 -30.03 1.13 -16.66
CA LEU A 215 -30.57 2.42 -17.10
C LEU A 215 -31.78 2.29 -18.03
N LYS A 216 -32.04 1.09 -18.55
CA LYS A 216 -33.08 0.87 -19.56
C LYS A 216 -34.48 1.23 -19.05
N GLY A 217 -35.20 2.04 -19.83
CA GLY A 217 -36.54 2.49 -19.49
C GLY A 217 -36.61 3.62 -18.45
N LYS A 218 -35.47 4.10 -17.94
CA LYS A 218 -35.44 5.30 -17.10
C LYS A 218 -35.78 6.54 -17.92
N ALA A 219 -36.47 7.49 -17.29
CA ALA A 219 -36.94 8.70 -17.95
C ALA A 219 -35.76 9.56 -18.46
N GLY A 220 -35.73 9.91 -19.74
CA GLY A 220 -34.68 10.76 -20.30
C GLY A 220 -33.45 10.01 -20.81
N VAL A 221 -33.36 8.70 -20.59
CA VAL A 221 -32.46 7.80 -21.33
C VAL A 221 -33.11 7.44 -22.66
N LEU A 222 -32.35 7.56 -23.74
CA LEU A 222 -32.79 7.11 -25.07
C LEU A 222 -32.05 5.82 -25.43
N SER A 223 -32.78 4.87 -26.00
CA SER A 223 -32.16 3.85 -26.84
C SER A 223 -31.54 4.51 -28.08
N ARG A 224 -30.60 3.83 -28.73
CA ARG A 224 -29.98 4.37 -29.95
C ARG A 224 -31.02 4.64 -31.06
N SER A 225 -32.05 3.79 -31.12
CA SER A 225 -33.14 3.91 -32.09
C SER A 225 -34.02 5.13 -31.83
N GLU A 226 -34.25 5.48 -30.57
CA GLU A 226 -35.02 6.66 -30.17
C GLU A 226 -34.21 7.92 -30.42
N TYR A 227 -32.92 7.92 -30.07
CA TYR A 227 -32.00 9.02 -30.36
C TYR A 227 -31.98 9.37 -31.85
N THR A 228 -31.85 8.37 -32.73
CA THR A 228 -31.85 8.58 -34.18
C THR A 228 -33.19 9.13 -34.69
N LYS A 229 -34.32 8.68 -34.13
CA LYS A 229 -35.65 9.22 -34.48
C LYS A 229 -35.84 10.65 -34.00
N GLU A 230 -35.30 11.00 -32.84
CA GLU A 230 -35.36 12.36 -32.30
C GLU A 230 -34.52 13.31 -33.17
N LEU A 231 -33.33 12.91 -33.59
CA LEU A 231 -32.52 13.67 -34.57
C LEU A 231 -33.29 13.95 -35.87
N LEU A 232 -33.96 12.95 -36.43
CA LEU A 232 -34.71 13.10 -37.69
C LEU A 232 -35.94 14.01 -37.60
N LYS A 233 -36.43 14.32 -36.40
CA LYS A 233 -37.59 15.20 -36.19
C LYS A 233 -37.23 16.68 -36.12
N HIS A 234 -35.95 17.00 -35.97
CA HIS A 234 -35.46 18.36 -35.77
C HIS A 234 -34.53 18.76 -36.91
N ASP A 235 -34.87 19.86 -37.60
CA ASP A 235 -34.06 20.45 -38.70
C ASP A 235 -32.91 21.35 -38.18
N ASP A 236 -32.66 21.38 -36.88
CA ASP A 236 -31.62 22.19 -36.25
C ASP A 236 -30.33 21.38 -36.06
N GLU A 237 -29.28 21.71 -36.82
CA GLU A 237 -27.95 21.06 -36.72
C GLU A 237 -27.30 21.20 -35.34
N SER A 238 -27.77 22.11 -34.48
CA SER A 238 -27.28 22.28 -33.10
C SER A 238 -27.99 21.39 -32.06
N PHE A 239 -29.09 20.74 -32.45
CA PHE A 239 -29.86 19.84 -31.60
C PHE A 239 -29.36 18.39 -31.73
N GLY A 240 -29.26 17.67 -30.61
CA GLY A 240 -28.95 16.24 -30.60
C GLY A 240 -27.47 15.91 -30.49
N LYS A 241 -26.74 16.57 -29.58
CA LYS A 241 -25.41 16.09 -29.18
C LYS A 241 -25.55 14.78 -28.39
N CYS A 242 -24.61 13.85 -28.57
CA CYS A 242 -24.68 12.51 -27.99
C CYS A 242 -23.74 12.36 -26.79
N ILE A 243 -24.28 11.91 -25.65
CA ILE A 243 -23.51 11.30 -24.57
C ILE A 243 -23.94 9.85 -24.51
N GLU A 244 -23.06 8.94 -24.93
CA GLU A 244 -23.34 7.52 -24.93
C GLU A 244 -22.57 6.82 -23.81
N PHE A 245 -23.30 6.17 -22.90
CA PHE A 245 -22.73 5.43 -21.79
C PHE A 245 -22.76 3.93 -22.09
N VAL A 246 -21.58 3.31 -22.13
CA VAL A 246 -21.41 1.90 -22.50
C VAL A 246 -20.53 1.19 -21.48
N SER A 247 -20.97 0.02 -21.00
CA SER A 247 -20.11 -0.83 -20.19
C SER A 247 -19.13 -1.62 -21.06
N LEU A 248 -17.91 -1.88 -20.57
CA LEU A 248 -16.98 -2.77 -21.29
C LEU A 248 -17.57 -4.16 -21.50
N GLN A 249 -18.41 -4.64 -20.58
CA GLN A 249 -19.13 -5.91 -20.74
C GLN A 249 -20.10 -5.88 -21.93
N ASP A 250 -20.83 -4.77 -22.12
CA ASP A 250 -21.74 -4.61 -23.25
C ASP A 250 -21.01 -4.54 -24.59
N MET A 251 -19.87 -3.83 -24.64
CA MET A 251 -18.99 -3.83 -25.80
C MET A 251 -18.57 -5.26 -26.14
N LYS A 252 -18.16 -6.05 -25.14
CA LYS A 252 -17.79 -7.46 -25.31
C LYS A 252 -18.94 -8.35 -25.81
N GLY A 253 -20.20 -7.92 -25.71
CA GLY A 253 -21.39 -8.60 -26.24
C GLY A 253 -21.88 -8.08 -27.59
N SER A 254 -21.20 -7.09 -28.20
CA SER A 254 -21.56 -6.51 -29.50
C SER A 254 -20.82 -7.19 -30.64
N LYS A 255 -21.50 -7.44 -31.76
CA LYS A 255 -20.89 -8.06 -32.96
C LYS A 255 -19.74 -7.26 -33.57
N TYR A 256 -19.64 -5.97 -33.24
CA TYR A 256 -18.59 -5.08 -33.75
C TYR A 256 -17.30 -5.14 -32.93
N PHE A 257 -17.36 -5.72 -31.73
CA PHE A 257 -16.23 -5.89 -30.83
C PHE A 257 -16.07 -7.35 -30.35
N SER A 258 -16.94 -8.26 -30.81
CA SER A 258 -17.00 -9.68 -30.44
C SER A 258 -17.56 -10.55 -31.57
N THR A 259 -17.14 -11.81 -31.66
CA THR A 259 -17.52 -12.74 -32.75
C THR A 259 -18.96 -13.21 -32.68
N ASP A 260 -19.44 -13.53 -31.48
CA ASP A 260 -20.78 -14.06 -31.20
C ASP A 260 -21.69 -13.00 -30.60
N GLY A 261 -21.28 -11.74 -30.76
CA GLY A 261 -22.06 -10.61 -30.32
C GLY A 261 -23.35 -10.50 -31.12
N ILE A 262 -24.35 -9.90 -30.48
CA ILE A 262 -25.57 -9.53 -31.18
C ILE A 262 -25.38 -8.20 -31.89
N ASP A 263 -26.27 -7.91 -32.84
CA ASP A 263 -26.28 -6.64 -33.54
C ASP A 263 -26.69 -5.50 -32.61
N LYS A 264 -25.69 -4.90 -31.95
CA LYS A 264 -25.81 -3.75 -31.05
C LYS A 264 -24.53 -2.92 -31.08
N LEU A 265 -24.60 -1.65 -30.71
CA LEU A 265 -23.42 -0.76 -30.58
C LEU A 265 -22.63 -0.59 -31.90
N GLN A 266 -23.30 -0.65 -33.06
CA GLN A 266 -22.68 -0.38 -34.37
C GLN A 266 -22.07 1.01 -34.41
N GLU A 267 -22.84 1.96 -33.91
CA GLU A 267 -22.52 3.35 -33.75
C GLU A 267 -21.18 3.55 -33.04
N VAL A 268 -20.89 2.77 -32.01
CA VAL A 268 -19.66 2.89 -31.21
C VAL A 268 -18.43 2.60 -32.05
N ALA A 269 -18.49 1.60 -32.94
CA ALA A 269 -17.37 1.21 -33.80
C ALA A 269 -17.25 2.09 -35.07
N MET A 270 -18.37 2.57 -35.61
CA MET A 270 -18.41 3.24 -36.91
C MET A 270 -18.30 4.76 -36.81
N MET A 271 -18.77 5.37 -35.72
CA MET A 271 -18.68 6.81 -35.52
C MET A 271 -17.28 7.24 -35.09
N GLU A 272 -16.94 8.47 -35.44
CA GLU A 272 -15.80 9.17 -34.86
C GLU A 272 -16.27 9.93 -33.61
N TRP A 273 -15.68 9.60 -32.46
CA TRP A 273 -15.99 10.21 -31.18
C TRP A 273 -15.09 11.42 -30.94
N ASP A 274 -15.68 12.55 -30.56
CA ASP A 274 -14.88 13.73 -30.19
C ASP A 274 -14.09 13.45 -28.91
N VAL A 275 -14.74 12.84 -27.91
CA VAL A 275 -14.12 12.50 -26.62
C VAL A 275 -14.45 11.05 -26.24
N LEU A 276 -13.41 10.27 -25.93
CA LEU A 276 -13.52 9.02 -25.17
C LEU A 276 -13.15 9.29 -23.71
N VAL A 277 -14.05 8.93 -22.80
CA VAL A 277 -13.81 8.98 -21.35
C VAL A 277 -13.65 7.55 -20.85
N ILE A 278 -12.49 7.26 -20.24
CA ILE A 278 -12.19 5.99 -19.60
C ILE A 278 -12.29 6.19 -18.08
N ASP A 279 -13.36 5.71 -17.49
CA ASP A 279 -13.57 5.77 -16.03
C ASP A 279 -12.86 4.61 -15.33
N GLU A 280 -12.30 4.88 -14.15
CA GLU A 280 -11.42 3.98 -13.40
C GLU A 280 -10.27 3.40 -14.23
N ALA A 281 -9.53 4.27 -14.94
CA ALA A 281 -8.48 3.91 -15.90
C ALA A 281 -7.30 3.09 -15.32
N HIS A 282 -7.25 2.89 -13.99
CA HIS A 282 -6.26 2.04 -13.33
C HIS A 282 -6.71 0.58 -13.18
N GLU A 283 -7.94 0.22 -13.57
CA GLU A 283 -8.52 -1.13 -13.45
C GLU A 283 -8.91 -1.74 -14.80
N GLY A 284 -8.48 -2.98 -15.09
CA GLY A 284 -9.09 -3.84 -16.12
C GLY A 284 -8.99 -3.38 -17.58
N VAL A 285 -8.25 -2.31 -17.86
CA VAL A 285 -7.97 -1.82 -19.23
C VAL A 285 -7.11 -2.84 -19.98
N ASP A 286 -6.19 -3.53 -19.30
CA ASP A 286 -5.20 -4.43 -19.90
C ASP A 286 -5.72 -5.89 -20.13
N THR A 287 -6.92 -6.06 -20.71
CA THR A 287 -7.44 -7.39 -21.09
C THR A 287 -7.65 -7.50 -22.60
N LEU A 288 -7.45 -8.70 -23.17
CA LEU A 288 -7.52 -8.94 -24.62
C LEU A 288 -8.79 -8.38 -25.27
N LYS A 289 -9.94 -8.63 -24.66
CA LYS A 289 -11.23 -8.18 -25.18
C LYS A 289 -11.41 -6.67 -25.06
N THR A 290 -10.85 -6.06 -24.01
CA THR A 290 -10.89 -4.61 -23.79
C THR A 290 -9.94 -3.88 -24.75
N ASP A 291 -8.74 -4.42 -25.00
CA ASP A 291 -7.79 -3.89 -25.98
C ASP A 291 -8.39 -3.89 -27.39
N ILE A 292 -8.99 -5.01 -27.81
CA ILE A 292 -9.70 -5.12 -29.10
C ILE A 292 -10.82 -4.09 -29.20
N ALA A 293 -11.56 -3.88 -28.11
CA ALA A 293 -12.66 -2.94 -28.07
C ALA A 293 -12.17 -1.49 -28.23
N PHE A 294 -11.13 -1.10 -27.49
CA PHE A 294 -10.61 0.28 -27.52
C PHE A 294 -9.86 0.62 -28.82
N GLU A 295 -9.11 -0.32 -29.40
CA GLU A 295 -8.43 -0.12 -30.71
C GLU A 295 -9.42 0.09 -31.85
N ARG A 296 -10.63 -0.47 -31.74
CA ARG A 296 -11.70 -0.32 -32.75
C ARG A 296 -12.52 0.96 -32.60
N ILE A 297 -12.34 1.73 -31.52
CA ILE A 297 -13.04 3.00 -31.32
C ILE A 297 -12.25 4.13 -31.98
N LYS A 298 -12.85 4.77 -33.00
CA LYS A 298 -12.29 5.98 -33.62
C LYS A 298 -12.56 7.19 -32.74
N ARG A 299 -11.52 7.93 -32.35
CA ARG A 299 -11.62 9.05 -31.42
C ARG A 299 -10.57 10.14 -31.67
N LYS A 300 -10.87 11.38 -31.26
CA LYS A 300 -9.96 12.54 -31.38
C LYS A 300 -9.20 12.88 -30.09
N PHE A 301 -9.75 12.50 -28.94
CA PHE A 301 -9.17 12.78 -27.63
C PHE A 301 -9.57 11.72 -26.60
N THR A 302 -8.68 11.41 -25.65
CA THR A 302 -8.94 10.45 -24.58
C THR A 302 -8.73 11.09 -23.20
N LEU A 303 -9.77 11.06 -22.37
CA LEU A 303 -9.72 11.49 -20.97
C LEU A 303 -9.71 10.26 -20.04
N HIS A 304 -8.64 10.10 -19.28
CA HIS A 304 -8.48 9.06 -18.28
C HIS A 304 -8.87 9.59 -16.90
N LEU A 305 -9.78 8.91 -16.22
CA LEU A 305 -10.20 9.25 -14.86
C LEU A 305 -9.64 8.23 -13.88
N SER A 306 -8.86 8.67 -12.88
CA SER A 306 -8.31 7.78 -11.86
C SER A 306 -8.20 8.45 -10.50
N GLY A 307 -8.44 7.70 -9.42
CA GLY A 307 -8.21 8.19 -8.05
C GLY A 307 -6.84 7.82 -7.47
N THR A 308 -6.11 6.92 -8.13
CA THR A 308 -4.84 6.35 -7.65
C THR A 308 -3.96 5.88 -8.83
N PRO A 309 -3.49 6.77 -9.72
CA PRO A 309 -2.74 6.39 -10.93
C PRO A 309 -1.26 6.06 -10.68
N PHE A 310 -0.89 5.48 -9.52
CA PHE A 310 0.50 5.22 -9.11
C PHE A 310 1.35 4.56 -10.22
N LYS A 311 0.83 3.51 -10.86
CA LYS A 311 1.56 2.82 -11.94
C LYS A 311 1.75 3.68 -13.19
N ALA A 312 0.75 4.49 -13.55
CA ALA A 312 0.82 5.33 -14.74
C ALA A 312 1.80 6.50 -14.53
N LEU A 313 1.85 7.05 -13.31
CA LEU A 313 2.82 8.08 -12.92
C LEU A 313 4.23 7.51 -12.83
N ALA A 314 4.42 6.36 -12.16
CA ALA A 314 5.75 5.74 -12.03
C ALA A 314 6.37 5.33 -13.37
N ASN A 315 5.54 4.93 -14.35
CA ASN A 315 6.00 4.53 -15.68
C ASN A 315 6.12 5.70 -16.67
N ASN A 316 5.93 6.96 -16.25
CA ASN A 316 5.90 8.14 -17.12
C ASN A 316 4.97 7.95 -18.34
N LYS A 317 3.79 7.36 -18.14
CA LYS A 317 2.81 7.14 -19.23
C LYS A 317 2.29 8.45 -19.81
N PHE A 318 2.24 9.49 -18.99
CA PHE A 318 1.74 10.81 -19.33
C PHE A 318 2.86 11.82 -19.07
N GLU A 319 2.97 12.83 -19.94
CA GLU A 319 3.83 14.00 -19.71
C GLU A 319 3.26 14.87 -18.56
N ASP A 320 4.10 15.67 -17.90
CA ASP A 320 3.71 16.48 -16.74
C ASP A 320 2.56 17.45 -17.04
N ASP A 321 2.49 17.99 -18.26
CA ASP A 321 1.43 18.91 -18.71
C ASP A 321 0.13 18.18 -19.13
N ALA A 322 0.15 16.84 -19.17
CA ALA A 322 -0.99 15.97 -19.49
C ALA A 322 -1.71 15.44 -18.23
N ILE A 323 -1.39 15.98 -17.04
CA ILE A 323 -1.89 15.50 -15.75
C ILE A 323 -2.51 16.66 -14.95
N TYR A 324 -3.72 16.43 -14.42
CA TYR A 324 -4.31 17.26 -13.38
C TYR A 324 -4.38 16.48 -12.05
N ASN A 325 -3.84 17.06 -10.97
CA ASN A 325 -3.80 16.46 -9.65
C ASN A 325 -4.77 17.15 -8.68
N TRP A 326 -5.61 16.35 -8.01
CA TRP A 326 -6.42 16.77 -6.87
C TRP A 326 -6.44 15.67 -5.80
N THR A 327 -5.70 15.90 -4.73
CA THR A 327 -5.37 14.93 -3.69
C THR A 327 -6.29 15.04 -2.47
N TYR A 328 -6.08 14.16 -1.48
CA TYR A 328 -6.77 14.24 -0.20
C TYR A 328 -6.41 15.51 0.59
N VAL A 329 -5.16 15.96 0.50
CA VAL A 329 -4.68 17.18 1.18
C VAL A 329 -5.43 18.40 0.64
N ASP A 330 -5.54 18.50 -0.69
CA ASP A 330 -6.23 19.61 -1.36
C ASP A 330 -7.69 19.74 -0.94
N GLU A 331 -8.43 18.62 -0.88
CA GLU A 331 -9.83 18.61 -0.43
C GLU A 331 -9.98 19.07 1.02
N GLN A 332 -9.13 18.57 1.92
CA GLN A 332 -9.26 18.90 3.33
C GLN A 332 -8.78 20.33 3.63
N ALA A 333 -7.83 20.85 2.86
CA ALA A 333 -7.47 22.26 2.86
C ALA A 333 -8.64 23.12 2.38
N ALA A 334 -9.26 22.79 1.25
CA ALA A 334 -10.44 23.50 0.74
C ALA A 334 -11.62 23.45 1.72
N LYS A 335 -11.78 22.33 2.46
CA LYS A 335 -12.77 22.19 3.54
C LYS A 335 -12.47 23.14 4.71
N ARG A 336 -11.23 23.21 5.17
CA ARG A 336 -10.80 24.01 6.33
C ARG A 336 -10.83 25.51 6.03
N ASP A 337 -10.35 25.89 4.85
CA ASP A 337 -10.12 27.28 4.45
C ASP A 337 -11.35 27.89 3.75
N TRP A 338 -12.51 27.22 3.84
CA TRP A 338 -13.76 27.73 3.28
C TRP A 338 -14.18 29.02 3.98
N ASP A 339 -14.58 30.02 3.19
CA ASP A 339 -15.06 31.29 3.71
C ASP A 339 -16.47 31.12 4.33
N ASP A 340 -16.56 31.09 5.66
CA ASP A 340 -17.82 31.00 6.39
C ASP A 340 -18.75 32.22 6.18
N ALA A 341 -18.21 33.35 5.73
CA ALA A 341 -19.00 34.52 5.35
C ALA A 341 -19.62 34.39 3.95
N SER A 342 -19.23 33.37 3.18
CA SER A 342 -19.83 33.07 1.89
C SER A 342 -21.33 32.77 2.04
N GLU A 343 -22.11 33.27 1.08
CA GLU A 343 -23.51 32.88 0.95
C GLU A 343 -23.64 31.37 0.66
N GLU A 344 -22.63 30.75 0.03
CA GLU A 344 -22.60 29.32 -0.29
C GLU A 344 -22.13 28.48 0.91
N GLU A 345 -22.85 27.40 1.22
CA GLU A 345 -22.44 26.43 2.25
C GLU A 345 -21.22 25.62 1.77
N ASN A 346 -20.32 25.30 2.71
CA ASN A 346 -19.12 24.52 2.44
C ASN A 346 -19.46 23.13 1.83
N PRO A 347 -19.12 22.89 0.55
CA PRO A 347 -19.49 21.65 -0.15
C PRO A 347 -18.72 20.43 0.37
N TYR A 348 -17.63 20.64 1.13
CA TYR A 348 -16.81 19.59 1.72
C TYR A 348 -17.21 19.27 3.17
N ALA A 349 -18.15 20.00 3.77
CA ALA A 349 -18.52 19.86 5.18
C ALA A 349 -19.01 18.45 5.54
N ALA A 350 -19.66 17.76 4.59
CA ALA A 350 -20.18 16.40 4.75
C ALA A 350 -19.12 15.30 4.73
N LEU A 351 -17.91 15.59 4.22
CA LEU A 351 -16.87 14.59 4.03
C LEU A 351 -16.17 14.28 5.36
N PRO A 352 -16.22 13.04 5.85
CA PRO A 352 -15.52 12.63 7.06
C PRO A 352 -14.01 12.84 6.94
N LYS A 353 -13.38 13.18 8.06
CA LYS A 353 -11.91 13.17 8.22
C LYS A 353 -11.44 11.73 8.45
N LEU A 354 -10.40 11.28 7.76
CA LEU A 354 -9.76 10.00 8.05
C LEU A 354 -8.81 10.13 9.24
N ASN A 355 -8.74 9.09 10.08
CA ASN A 355 -7.80 8.99 11.20
C ASN A 355 -7.14 7.61 11.15
N LEU A 356 -5.81 7.58 11.07
CA LEU A 356 -5.04 6.34 10.99
C LEU A 356 -4.53 5.99 12.37
N PHE A 357 -4.74 4.76 12.79
CA PHE A 357 -4.22 4.20 14.03
C PHE A 357 -3.30 3.04 13.66
N THR A 358 -2.07 3.05 14.16
CA THR A 358 -1.11 1.99 13.91
C THR A 358 -0.59 1.38 15.21
N TYR A 359 -0.63 0.06 15.32
CA TYR A 359 -0.34 -0.70 16.54
C TYR A 359 0.85 -1.65 16.35
N GLN A 360 1.72 -1.77 17.35
CA GLN A 360 2.82 -2.73 17.29
C GLN A 360 2.34 -4.13 17.70
N MET A 361 2.17 -5.03 16.73
CA MET A 361 1.73 -6.42 17.01
C MET A 361 2.77 -7.26 17.74
N SER A 362 4.06 -6.95 17.59
CA SER A 362 5.16 -7.71 18.19
C SER A 362 5.06 -7.83 19.72
N GLU A 363 4.40 -6.88 20.39
CA GLU A 363 4.17 -6.91 21.84
C GLU A 363 3.05 -7.88 22.24
N ILE A 364 2.07 -8.17 21.36
CA ILE A 364 0.97 -9.13 21.63
C ILE A 364 1.48 -10.58 21.58
N ILE A 365 2.48 -10.85 20.75
CA ILE A 365 3.09 -12.18 20.53
C ILE A 365 4.47 -12.33 21.18
N LYS A 366 4.84 -11.39 22.06
CA LYS A 366 6.17 -11.28 22.70
C LYS A 366 6.63 -12.57 23.40
N ASP A 367 5.69 -13.30 24.01
CA ASP A 367 5.97 -14.56 24.72
C ASP A 367 6.33 -15.71 23.77
N GLU A 368 5.85 -15.68 22.52
CA GLU A 368 6.12 -16.70 21.50
C GLU A 368 7.39 -16.35 20.70
N ILE A 369 7.68 -15.06 20.51
CA ILE A 369 8.97 -14.58 19.95
C ILE A 369 10.14 -14.93 20.90
N LYS A 370 9.96 -14.76 22.22
CA LYS A 370 10.97 -15.13 23.23
C LYS A 370 11.29 -16.62 23.29
N GLN A 371 10.39 -17.48 22.80
CA GLN A 371 10.62 -18.92 22.84
C GLN A 371 11.51 -19.44 21.72
N GLY A 372 11.73 -18.68 20.64
CA GLY A 372 12.59 -19.07 19.53
C GLY A 372 12.18 -20.42 18.93
N VAL A 373 11.57 -20.44 17.74
CA VAL A 373 11.40 -21.73 17.05
C VAL A 373 12.79 -22.19 16.59
N GLU A 374 13.41 -23.08 17.37
CA GLU A 374 14.54 -23.88 16.89
C GLU A 374 14.02 -24.79 15.77
N ILE A 375 14.29 -24.41 14.53
CA ILE A 375 14.18 -25.33 13.39
C ILE A 375 15.62 -25.69 13.02
N ASN A 376 16.02 -26.94 13.29
CA ASN A 376 17.32 -27.50 12.91
C ASN A 376 18.56 -26.75 13.46
N GLY A 377 18.49 -26.13 14.64
CA GLY A 377 19.63 -25.44 15.25
C GLY A 377 19.94 -24.07 14.63
N GLU A 378 19.07 -23.56 13.75
CA GLU A 378 19.08 -22.17 13.28
C GLU A 378 17.87 -21.43 13.86
N THR A 379 18.11 -20.25 14.43
CA THR A 379 17.04 -19.34 14.83
C THR A 379 16.48 -18.72 13.54
N ALA A 380 15.30 -19.19 13.11
CA ALA A 380 14.67 -18.66 11.91
C ALA A 380 14.39 -17.16 12.06
N GLU A 381 14.76 -16.39 11.04
CA GLU A 381 14.52 -14.95 10.98
C GLU A 381 13.01 -14.66 10.95
N TYR A 382 12.47 -13.96 11.96
CA TYR A 382 11.05 -13.55 11.91
C TYR A 382 10.88 -12.05 12.10
N ALA A 383 11.03 -11.25 11.05
CA ALA A 383 10.37 -9.94 11.05
C ALA A 383 8.86 -10.21 11.00
N PHE A 384 8.06 -9.55 11.86
CA PHE A 384 6.61 -9.77 11.91
C PHE A 384 5.97 -9.52 10.53
N ASP A 385 5.22 -10.50 10.02
CA ASP A 385 4.54 -10.44 8.72
C ASP A 385 3.05 -10.81 8.90
N LEU A 386 2.12 -9.91 8.55
CA LEU A 386 0.69 -10.12 8.75
C LEU A 386 0.13 -11.27 7.89
N ASN A 387 0.65 -11.45 6.68
CA ASN A 387 0.17 -12.50 5.78
C ASN A 387 0.56 -13.88 6.30
N GLU A 388 1.75 -14.02 6.87
CA GLU A 388 2.21 -15.23 7.55
C GLU A 388 1.46 -15.43 8.87
N PHE A 389 1.23 -14.37 9.65
CA PHE A 389 0.47 -14.44 10.91
C PHE A 389 -0.94 -15.00 10.70
N PHE A 390 -1.67 -14.51 9.68
CA PHE A 390 -2.99 -15.01 9.32
C PHE A 390 -2.97 -16.19 8.33
N SER A 391 -1.82 -16.83 8.12
CA SER A 391 -1.72 -18.01 7.25
C SER A 391 -2.47 -19.21 7.83
N THR A 392 -3.04 -20.04 6.95
CA THR A 392 -3.83 -21.21 7.34
C THR A 392 -3.18 -22.50 6.86
N ASN A 393 -3.28 -23.57 7.65
CA ASN A 393 -2.97 -24.94 7.27
C ASN A 393 -4.20 -25.81 7.54
N ASN A 394 -4.68 -26.54 6.53
CA ASN A 394 -5.87 -27.40 6.62
C ASN A 394 -7.13 -26.69 7.18
N GLY A 395 -7.38 -25.44 6.78
CA GLY A 395 -8.56 -24.66 7.18
C GLY A 395 -8.54 -24.08 8.60
N LYS A 396 -7.39 -24.16 9.31
CA LYS A 396 -7.16 -23.49 10.61
C LYS A 396 -5.92 -22.61 10.52
N PHE A 397 -5.79 -21.63 11.42
CA PHE A 397 -4.59 -20.79 11.45
C PHE A 397 -3.34 -21.58 11.87
N LYS A 398 -2.19 -21.27 11.25
CA LYS A 398 -0.89 -21.82 11.66
C LYS A 398 -0.52 -21.35 13.08
N TYR A 399 -0.87 -20.11 13.40
CA TYR A 399 -0.65 -19.44 14.69
C TYR A 399 -1.97 -19.26 15.46
N ASP A 400 -2.75 -20.35 15.61
CA ASP A 400 -4.14 -20.29 16.09
C ASP A 400 -4.33 -19.62 17.45
N SER A 401 -3.49 -19.96 18.44
CA SER A 401 -3.52 -19.36 19.78
C SER A 401 -3.14 -17.88 19.77
N SER A 402 -2.23 -17.49 18.88
CA SER A 402 -1.76 -16.11 18.74
C SER A 402 -2.86 -15.24 18.13
N VAL A 403 -3.64 -15.78 17.20
CA VAL A 403 -4.84 -15.12 16.65
C VAL A 403 -5.92 -14.94 17.71
N ASP A 404 -6.12 -15.90 18.62
CA ASP A 404 -7.05 -15.74 19.75
C ASP A 404 -6.60 -14.61 20.69
N LYS A 405 -5.31 -14.60 21.09
CA LYS A 405 -4.73 -13.52 21.89
C LYS A 405 -4.89 -12.15 21.23
N PHE A 406 -4.78 -12.09 19.90
CA PHE A 406 -5.01 -10.86 19.14
C PHE A 406 -6.46 -10.37 19.24
N LEU A 407 -7.44 -11.26 19.07
CA LEU A 407 -8.86 -10.90 19.19
C LEU A 407 -9.24 -10.50 20.64
N ASP A 408 -8.68 -11.20 21.62
CA ASP A 408 -8.81 -10.85 23.03
C ASP A 408 -8.20 -9.48 23.32
N ALA A 409 -6.98 -9.20 22.84
CA ALA A 409 -6.32 -7.90 22.99
C ALA A 409 -7.18 -6.77 22.40
N MET A 410 -7.75 -6.98 21.21
CA MET A 410 -8.62 -6.02 20.52
C MET A 410 -9.85 -5.61 21.34
N THR A 411 -10.31 -6.47 22.25
CA THR A 411 -11.56 -6.31 23.00
C THR A 411 -11.40 -6.14 24.50
N LEU A 412 -10.24 -6.43 25.06
CA LEU A 412 -9.96 -6.37 26.51
C LEU A 412 -8.95 -5.28 26.88
N LEU A 413 -7.98 -4.96 26.01
CA LEU A 413 -6.95 -3.98 26.33
C LEU A 413 -7.39 -2.58 25.90
N GLU A 414 -7.41 -1.63 26.84
CA GLU A 414 -8.03 -0.31 26.67
C GLU A 414 -7.53 0.53 25.46
N LYS A 415 -6.32 0.26 24.96
CA LYS A 415 -5.75 0.96 23.80
C LYS A 415 -6.39 0.57 22.46
N TYR A 416 -7.02 -0.60 22.36
CA TYR A 416 -7.54 -1.11 21.09
C TYR A 416 -8.98 -0.66 20.79
N PRO A 417 -9.37 -0.63 19.50
CA PRO A 417 -10.60 0.03 19.06
C PRO A 417 -11.91 -0.66 19.47
N PHE A 418 -11.89 -1.92 19.92
CA PHE A 418 -13.10 -2.63 20.36
C PHE A 418 -13.10 -2.91 21.88
N SER A 419 -12.23 -2.25 22.63
CA SER A 419 -11.97 -2.57 24.05
C SER A 419 -13.13 -2.25 25.00
N THR A 420 -14.02 -1.32 24.63
CA THR A 420 -15.15 -0.90 25.48
C THR A 420 -16.46 -0.87 24.69
N PRO A 421 -17.63 -1.02 25.36
CA PRO A 421 -18.93 -0.88 24.70
C PRO A 421 -19.11 0.44 23.95
N GLN A 422 -18.60 1.54 24.51
CA GLN A 422 -18.69 2.87 23.88
C GLN A 422 -17.94 2.92 22.55
N LEU A 423 -16.72 2.38 22.48
CA LEU A 423 -15.96 2.32 21.23
C LEU A 423 -16.63 1.40 20.20
N ARG A 424 -17.24 0.29 20.66
CA ARG A 424 -18.02 -0.61 19.79
C ARG A 424 -19.27 0.06 19.22
N ASP A 425 -19.87 1.00 19.95
CA ASP A 425 -21.03 1.78 19.49
C ASP A 425 -20.64 2.88 18.49
N GLU A 426 -19.38 3.34 18.51
CA GLU A 426 -18.81 4.19 17.47
C GLU A 426 -18.39 3.38 16.22
N LEU A 427 -18.07 2.09 16.42
CA LEU A 427 -17.62 1.15 15.38
C LEU A 427 -18.67 0.09 15.05
N LYS A 428 -19.87 0.54 14.65
CA LYS A 428 -21.00 -0.34 14.33
C LYS A 428 -20.77 -1.17 13.07
N HIS A 429 -20.31 -0.55 11.99
CA HIS A 429 -20.13 -1.20 10.69
C HIS A 429 -18.68 -1.04 10.24
N THR A 430 -17.95 -2.14 10.14
CA THR A 430 -16.50 -2.10 9.84
C THR A 430 -16.12 -3.04 8.69
N PHE A 431 -15.08 -2.67 7.95
CA PHE A 431 -14.56 -3.39 6.79
C PHE A 431 -13.14 -3.92 7.06
N TRP A 432 -12.91 -5.22 6.94
CA TRP A 432 -11.63 -5.85 7.31
C TRP A 432 -11.01 -6.52 6.08
N LEU A 433 -9.76 -6.17 5.77
CA LEU A 433 -9.06 -6.62 4.57
C LEU A 433 -8.02 -7.70 4.90
N LEU A 434 -8.12 -8.88 4.28
CA LEU A 434 -7.20 -10.00 4.41
C LEU A 434 -6.55 -10.37 3.06
N ASP A 435 -5.46 -11.14 3.11
CA ASP A 435 -4.68 -11.58 1.94
C ASP A 435 -5.27 -12.83 1.24
N ARG A 436 -5.98 -13.70 1.98
CA ARG A 436 -6.43 -15.01 1.48
C ARG A 436 -7.86 -15.34 1.88
N VAL A 437 -8.60 -15.96 0.96
CA VAL A 437 -10.00 -16.40 1.17
C VAL A 437 -10.10 -17.37 2.34
N GLU A 438 -9.15 -18.31 2.46
CA GLU A 438 -9.13 -19.28 3.56
C GLU A 438 -8.87 -18.61 4.92
N SER A 439 -8.02 -17.60 4.97
CA SER A 439 -7.80 -16.77 6.17
C SER A 439 -9.07 -16.02 6.58
N ALA A 440 -9.80 -15.44 5.61
CA ALA A 440 -11.06 -14.75 5.88
C ALA A 440 -12.15 -15.69 6.41
N LYS A 441 -12.25 -16.92 5.87
CA LYS A 441 -13.17 -17.96 6.38
C LYS A 441 -12.81 -18.41 7.80
N ALA A 442 -11.52 -18.64 8.05
CA ALA A 442 -11.03 -19.03 9.37
C ALA A 442 -11.29 -17.92 10.41
N LEU A 443 -11.04 -16.65 10.04
CA LEU A 443 -11.31 -15.51 10.91
C LEU A 443 -12.82 -15.33 11.16
N ALA A 444 -13.66 -15.48 10.13
CA ALA A 444 -15.12 -15.42 10.28
C ALA A 444 -15.63 -16.42 11.32
N SER A 445 -15.01 -17.61 11.38
CA SER A 445 -15.37 -18.65 12.33
C SER A 445 -14.96 -18.25 13.75
N LYS A 446 -13.72 -17.79 13.94
CA LYS A 446 -13.25 -17.27 15.25
C LYS A 446 -14.06 -16.08 15.75
N LEU A 447 -14.43 -15.13 14.88
CA LEU A 447 -15.24 -13.96 15.26
C LEU A 447 -16.63 -14.34 15.78
N LYS A 448 -17.27 -15.35 15.17
CA LYS A 448 -18.58 -15.86 15.60
C LYS A 448 -18.52 -16.56 16.96
N ASP A 449 -17.41 -17.22 17.26
CA ASP A 449 -17.20 -17.93 18.52
C ASP A 449 -16.68 -16.99 19.64
N HIS A 450 -16.08 -15.86 19.27
CA HIS A 450 -15.47 -14.93 20.22
C HIS A 450 -16.51 -14.25 21.14
N PRO A 451 -16.27 -14.13 22.46
CA PRO A 451 -17.25 -13.65 23.43
C PRO A 451 -17.85 -12.26 23.15
N VAL A 452 -17.11 -11.41 22.45
CA VAL A 452 -17.51 -10.03 22.09
C VAL A 452 -17.93 -9.90 20.63
N PHE A 453 -17.20 -10.52 19.70
CA PHE A 453 -17.45 -10.30 18.27
C PHE A 453 -18.65 -11.10 17.76
N LYS A 454 -19.13 -12.09 18.52
CA LYS A 454 -20.40 -12.79 18.24
C LYS A 454 -21.62 -11.85 18.17
N ASP A 455 -21.53 -10.66 18.76
CA ASP A 455 -22.59 -9.65 18.74
C ASP A 455 -22.60 -8.85 17.41
N TYR A 456 -21.60 -9.05 16.54
CA TYR A 456 -21.54 -8.49 15.21
C TYR A 456 -21.97 -9.53 14.18
N THR A 457 -22.82 -9.13 13.23
CA THR A 457 -23.14 -9.96 12.07
C THR A 457 -21.95 -9.94 11.10
N VAL A 458 -21.30 -11.10 10.93
CA VAL A 458 -20.12 -11.26 10.07
C VAL A 458 -20.53 -11.61 8.64
N ILE A 459 -20.16 -10.76 7.68
CA ILE A 459 -20.39 -10.93 6.25
C ILE A 459 -19.06 -11.26 5.56
N LEU A 460 -19.03 -12.36 4.80
CA LEU A 460 -17.89 -12.72 3.97
C LEU A 460 -18.10 -12.20 2.55
N ALA A 461 -17.33 -11.19 2.16
CA ALA A 461 -17.24 -10.65 0.81
C ALA A 461 -15.91 -11.12 0.18
N ALA A 462 -15.79 -12.42 -0.03
CA ALA A 462 -14.61 -13.05 -0.61
C ALA A 462 -15.06 -14.00 -1.73
N GLY A 463 -14.60 -13.73 -2.97
CA GLY A 463 -14.92 -14.55 -4.14
C GLY A 463 -14.11 -15.84 -4.22
N ASP A 464 -14.25 -16.58 -5.32
CA ASP A 464 -13.48 -17.79 -5.62
C ASP A 464 -11.99 -17.54 -5.96
N GLY A 465 -11.51 -16.30 -5.78
CA GLY A 465 -10.17 -15.86 -6.13
C GLY A 465 -10.06 -15.19 -7.50
N LYS A 466 -11.16 -14.98 -8.22
CA LYS A 466 -11.20 -14.15 -9.43
C LYS A 466 -11.64 -12.73 -9.08
N LEU A 467 -10.84 -11.75 -9.50
CA LEU A 467 -11.04 -10.32 -9.21
C LEU A 467 -12.14 -9.66 -10.07
N ASP A 468 -12.65 -10.34 -11.12
CA ASP A 468 -13.49 -9.77 -12.18
C ASP A 468 -14.88 -10.41 -12.31
N ASP A 469 -15.60 -10.65 -11.20
CA ASP A 469 -17.01 -11.02 -11.27
C ASP A 469 -17.90 -9.91 -10.68
N ASP A 470 -18.38 -9.02 -11.56
CA ASP A 470 -19.30 -7.93 -11.22
C ASP A 470 -20.63 -8.47 -10.65
N GLU A 471 -21.07 -9.66 -11.03
CA GLU A 471 -22.25 -10.28 -10.42
C GLU A 471 -21.98 -10.68 -8.97
N GLU A 472 -20.82 -11.27 -8.70
CA GLU A 472 -20.44 -11.68 -7.34
C GLU A 472 -20.22 -10.44 -6.45
N THR A 473 -19.61 -9.38 -7.00
CA THR A 473 -19.43 -8.11 -6.30
C THR A 473 -20.76 -7.44 -5.98
N LYS A 474 -21.73 -7.44 -6.91
CA LYS A 474 -23.08 -6.95 -6.67
C LYS A 474 -23.81 -7.78 -5.61
N LYS A 475 -23.72 -9.11 -5.66
CA LYS A 475 -24.25 -10.00 -4.62
C LYS A 475 -23.63 -9.72 -3.25
N SER A 476 -22.32 -9.45 -3.20
CA SER A 476 -21.62 -9.06 -1.97
C SER A 476 -22.09 -7.70 -1.46
N TYR A 477 -22.29 -6.72 -2.33
CA TYR A 477 -22.86 -5.42 -1.97
C TYR A 477 -24.27 -5.55 -1.39
N ASP A 478 -25.17 -6.23 -2.11
CA ASP A 478 -26.57 -6.42 -1.69
C ASP A 478 -26.63 -7.09 -0.32
N LYS A 479 -25.81 -8.14 -0.08
CA LYS A 479 -25.68 -8.80 1.23
C LYS A 479 -25.24 -7.86 2.35
N VAL A 480 -24.28 -6.96 2.06
CA VAL A 480 -23.78 -6.02 3.08
C VAL A 480 -24.85 -4.97 3.40
N VAL A 481 -25.52 -4.42 2.38
CA VAL A 481 -26.59 -3.43 2.56
C VAL A 481 -27.76 -4.04 3.36
N GLU A 482 -28.20 -5.25 2.99
CA GLU A 482 -29.24 -5.98 3.71
C GLU A 482 -28.84 -6.23 5.17
N ALA A 483 -27.62 -6.73 5.41
CA ALA A 483 -27.12 -6.98 6.75
C ALA A 483 -27.05 -5.70 7.60
N ILE A 484 -26.65 -4.56 7.03
CA ILE A 484 -26.62 -3.27 7.73
C ILE A 484 -28.03 -2.79 8.07
N GLN A 485 -29.02 -3.01 7.20
CA GLN A 485 -30.41 -2.62 7.47
C GLN A 485 -31.05 -3.46 8.58
N GLU A 486 -30.71 -4.74 8.66
CA GLU A 486 -31.32 -5.69 9.60
C GLU A 486 -30.60 -5.78 10.95
N ASN A 487 -29.34 -5.34 11.05
CA ASN A 487 -28.50 -5.55 12.22
C ASN A 487 -27.86 -4.25 12.72
N ASP A 488 -27.80 -4.06 14.04
CA ASP A 488 -27.17 -2.88 14.64
C ASP A 488 -25.64 -2.83 14.44
N LYS A 489 -24.99 -4.00 14.29
CA LYS A 489 -23.52 -4.11 14.18
C LYS A 489 -23.10 -5.15 13.15
N THR A 490 -22.16 -4.80 12.27
CA THR A 490 -21.67 -5.67 11.19
C THR A 490 -20.16 -5.61 11.02
N ILE A 491 -19.57 -6.75 10.64
CA ILE A 491 -18.17 -6.86 10.20
C ILE A 491 -18.16 -7.47 8.80
N THR A 492 -17.63 -6.73 7.82
CA THR A 492 -17.44 -7.24 6.46
C THR A 492 -15.98 -7.68 6.29
N LEU A 493 -15.75 -8.96 6.07
CA LEU A 493 -14.43 -9.52 5.75
C LEU A 493 -14.25 -9.59 4.23
N SER A 494 -13.15 -9.05 3.71
CA SER A 494 -12.85 -9.04 2.28
C SER A 494 -11.43 -9.47 1.95
N VAL A 495 -11.27 -10.03 0.75
CA VAL A 495 -9.99 -10.39 0.12
C VAL A 495 -9.89 -9.70 -1.24
N GLY A 496 -10.10 -8.39 -1.24
CA GLY A 496 -10.04 -7.54 -2.44
C GLY A 496 -11.41 -7.16 -3.04
N GLN A 497 -12.51 -7.83 -2.72
CA GLN A 497 -13.85 -7.39 -3.14
C GLN A 497 -14.30 -6.13 -2.37
N LEU A 498 -15.19 -5.34 -2.98
CA LEU A 498 -15.73 -4.09 -2.40
C LEU A 498 -14.68 -3.01 -2.09
N THR A 499 -13.41 -3.21 -2.47
CA THR A 499 -12.34 -2.22 -2.32
C THR A 499 -12.44 -1.09 -3.34
N THR A 500 -13.22 -1.30 -4.41
CA THR A 500 -13.43 -0.37 -5.52
C THR A 500 -14.87 -0.40 -6.05
N GLY A 501 -15.28 0.66 -6.76
CA GLY A 501 -16.52 0.72 -7.54
C GLY A 501 -17.87 0.80 -6.83
N ILE A 502 -17.93 0.62 -5.51
CA ILE A 502 -19.18 0.60 -4.74
C ILE A 502 -19.08 1.48 -3.50
N THR A 503 -20.19 2.11 -3.13
CA THR A 503 -20.30 2.99 -1.97
C THR A 503 -21.15 2.35 -0.89
N ILE A 504 -20.58 2.10 0.29
CA ILE A 504 -21.31 1.76 1.52
C ILE A 504 -21.07 2.90 2.51
N PRO A 505 -22.01 3.86 2.64
CA PRO A 505 -21.85 5.05 3.48
C PRO A 505 -21.62 4.74 4.96
N GLU A 506 -22.20 3.65 5.46
CA GLU A 506 -22.30 3.34 6.89
C GLU A 506 -21.00 2.84 7.51
N TRP A 507 -20.04 2.38 6.68
CA TRP A 507 -18.74 1.94 7.18
C TRP A 507 -18.01 3.06 7.92
N SER A 508 -17.72 2.83 9.19
CA SER A 508 -17.02 3.77 10.07
C SER A 508 -15.52 3.53 10.14
N ALA A 509 -15.07 2.29 9.89
CA ALA A 509 -13.66 1.94 9.94
C ALA A 509 -13.23 0.84 8.98
N VAL A 510 -11.94 0.87 8.63
CA VAL A 510 -11.21 -0.17 7.90
C VAL A 510 -10.14 -0.78 8.80
N LEU A 511 -10.06 -2.11 8.84
CA LEU A 511 -8.96 -2.85 9.46
C LEU A 511 -8.07 -3.46 8.38
N MET A 512 -6.80 -3.07 8.38
CA MET A 512 -5.78 -3.62 7.48
C MET A 512 -5.13 -4.84 8.13
N LEU A 513 -5.56 -6.04 7.73
CA LEU A 513 -5.04 -7.32 8.25
C LEU A 513 -4.23 -8.08 7.19
N SER A 514 -3.58 -7.34 6.28
CA SER A 514 -2.72 -7.88 5.22
C SER A 514 -1.57 -6.94 4.90
N ASN A 515 -0.48 -7.52 4.37
CA ASN A 515 0.71 -6.80 3.91
C ASN A 515 0.49 -6.16 2.54
N VAL A 516 -0.45 -5.21 2.48
CA VAL A 516 -0.64 -4.37 1.29
C VAL A 516 0.62 -3.53 1.09
N LYS A 517 1.37 -3.83 0.02
CA LYS A 517 2.63 -3.12 -0.31
C LYS A 517 2.42 -1.90 -1.21
N SER A 518 1.31 -1.82 -1.91
CA SER A 518 1.05 -0.72 -2.84
C SER A 518 0.30 0.41 -2.13
N PRO A 519 0.82 1.66 -2.14
CA PRO A 519 0.09 2.82 -1.63
C PRO A 519 -1.30 2.99 -2.28
N ALA A 520 -1.42 2.64 -3.57
CA ALA A 520 -2.68 2.67 -4.31
C ALA A 520 -3.76 1.81 -3.66
N LEU A 521 -3.47 0.51 -3.50
CA LEU A 521 -4.42 -0.46 -2.94
C LEU A 521 -4.74 -0.14 -1.48
N TYR A 522 -3.73 0.32 -0.74
CA TYR A 522 -3.89 0.72 0.66
C TYR A 522 -4.92 1.85 0.78
N MET A 523 -4.73 2.91 0.01
CA MET A 523 -5.59 4.10 0.08
C MET A 523 -6.97 3.88 -0.53
N GLN A 524 -7.08 3.05 -1.58
CA GLN A 524 -8.39 2.63 -2.11
C GLN A 524 -9.24 1.93 -1.05
N ALA A 525 -8.63 1.05 -0.26
CA ALA A 525 -9.31 0.40 0.85
C ALA A 525 -9.61 1.40 1.98
N ALA A 526 -8.64 2.23 2.39
CA ALA A 526 -8.83 3.24 3.44
C ALA A 526 -9.98 4.22 3.14
N PHE A 527 -10.09 4.73 1.91
CA PHE A 527 -11.15 5.68 1.51
C PHE A 527 -12.56 5.08 1.56
N ARG A 528 -12.74 3.76 1.69
CA ARG A 528 -14.06 3.15 1.82
C ARG A 528 -14.82 3.61 3.05
N ALA A 529 -14.12 3.89 4.14
CA ALA A 529 -14.75 4.46 5.34
C ALA A 529 -15.02 5.97 5.21
N GLN A 530 -14.45 6.68 4.24
CA GLN A 530 -14.59 8.14 4.09
C GLN A 530 -15.91 8.59 3.43
N ASN A 531 -16.86 7.70 3.15
CA ASN A 531 -18.09 8.11 2.48
C ASN A 531 -18.99 8.95 3.40
N PRO A 532 -19.55 10.11 2.97
CA PRO A 532 -20.51 10.87 3.78
C PRO A 532 -21.72 10.01 4.16
N CYS A 533 -22.15 10.09 5.42
CA CYS A 533 -23.30 9.34 5.91
C CYS A 533 -24.05 10.15 6.96
N LEU A 534 -25.36 10.25 6.77
CA LEU A 534 -26.30 10.79 7.75
C LEU A 534 -27.21 9.63 8.16
N TYR A 535 -27.21 9.29 9.45
CA TYR A 535 -28.02 8.18 9.96
C TYR A 535 -28.88 8.62 11.14
N LYS A 536 -30.00 7.93 11.30
CA LYS A 536 -30.97 8.19 12.35
C LYS A 536 -30.48 7.61 13.66
N THR A 537 -30.58 8.37 14.74
CA THR A 537 -30.31 7.94 16.11
C THR A 537 -31.58 7.97 16.94
N SER A 538 -31.54 7.40 18.15
CA SER A 538 -32.67 7.45 19.09
C SER A 538 -33.06 8.87 19.53
N SER A 539 -32.16 9.85 19.38
CA SER A 539 -32.33 11.25 19.79
C SER A 539 -32.40 12.25 18.63
N GLY A 540 -32.31 11.81 17.36
CA GLY A 540 -32.32 12.68 16.19
C GLY A 540 -31.56 12.11 15.01
N TYR A 541 -30.66 12.91 14.43
CA TYR A 541 -29.79 12.50 13.32
C TYR A 541 -28.33 12.72 13.71
N ALA A 542 -27.46 11.83 13.24
CA ALA A 542 -26.03 11.95 13.39
C ALA A 542 -25.35 11.91 12.02
N ARG A 543 -24.40 12.82 11.82
CA ARG A 543 -23.58 12.90 10.61
C ARG A 543 -22.20 12.36 10.90
N LYS A 544 -21.73 11.44 10.04
CA LYS A 544 -20.37 10.92 10.12
C LYS A 544 -19.38 12.05 9.94
N GLU A 545 -18.56 12.26 10.96
CA GLU A 545 -17.56 13.32 11.04
C GLU A 545 -16.15 12.75 10.88
N ASN A 546 -15.93 11.55 11.43
CA ASN A 546 -14.65 10.85 11.36
C ASN A 546 -14.84 9.44 10.82
N ALA A 547 -13.79 8.96 10.16
CA ALA A 547 -13.63 7.59 9.72
C ALA A 547 -12.24 7.10 10.12
N TYR A 548 -12.10 5.80 10.33
CA TYR A 548 -10.92 5.23 10.97
C TYR A 548 -10.25 4.17 10.10
N VAL A 549 -8.93 4.14 10.14
CA VAL A 549 -8.12 3.05 9.59
C VAL A 549 -7.29 2.49 10.73
N PHE A 550 -7.35 1.18 10.95
CA PHE A 550 -6.57 0.48 11.97
C PHE A 550 -5.59 -0.45 11.26
N ASP A 551 -4.30 -0.22 11.46
CA ASP A 551 -3.21 -1.06 10.93
C ASP A 551 -2.35 -1.60 12.08
N PHE A 552 -1.74 -2.75 11.86
CA PHE A 552 -1.05 -3.56 12.84
C PHE A 552 0.43 -3.78 12.49
N ASP A 553 0.93 -3.06 11.48
CA ASP A 553 2.34 -2.99 11.11
C ASP A 553 2.76 -1.51 10.95
N PRO A 554 3.26 -0.86 12.01
CA PRO A 554 3.62 0.56 12.01
C PRO A 554 4.81 0.89 11.10
N ALA A 555 5.77 -0.01 10.95
CA ALA A 555 6.92 0.24 10.08
C ALA A 555 6.44 0.34 8.63
N ARG A 556 5.66 -0.65 8.15
CA ARG A 556 5.07 -0.64 6.81
C ARG A 556 4.09 0.51 6.62
N THR A 557 3.20 0.72 7.59
CA THR A 557 2.15 1.75 7.49
C THR A 557 2.72 3.14 7.34
N LEU A 558 3.72 3.49 8.17
CA LEU A 558 4.34 4.80 8.13
C LEU A 558 5.21 4.98 6.87
N THR A 559 5.84 3.91 6.36
CA THR A 559 6.51 3.95 5.04
C THR A 559 5.51 4.17 3.91
N ILE A 560 4.36 3.48 3.89
CA ILE A 560 3.31 3.72 2.89
C ILE A 560 2.72 5.12 3.00
N PHE A 561 2.60 5.66 4.22
CA PHE A 561 2.13 7.02 4.45
C PHE A 561 3.13 8.05 3.92
N GLU A 562 4.43 7.82 4.11
CA GLU A 562 5.51 8.61 3.50
C GLU A 562 5.47 8.54 1.97
N GLU A 563 5.40 7.34 1.39
CA GLU A 563 5.28 7.12 -0.06
C GLU A 563 4.04 7.82 -0.62
N PHE A 564 2.89 7.70 0.04
CA PHE A 564 1.66 8.37 -0.38
C PHE A 564 1.79 9.90 -0.37
N ALA A 565 2.49 10.46 0.62
CA ALA A 565 2.72 11.91 0.71
C ALA A 565 3.65 12.43 -0.39
N ASN A 566 4.57 11.59 -0.91
CA ASN A 566 5.64 12.04 -1.80
C ASN A 566 5.50 11.55 -3.25
N ASP A 567 4.94 10.37 -3.50
CA ASP A 567 4.92 9.73 -4.83
C ASP A 567 3.77 10.21 -5.72
N LEU A 568 2.84 11.00 -5.16
CA LEU A 568 1.74 11.63 -5.90
C LEU A 568 2.03 13.10 -6.28
N SER A 569 3.14 13.67 -5.81
CA SER A 569 3.54 15.05 -6.12
C SER A 569 4.58 15.06 -7.24
N ALA A 570 4.42 15.98 -8.20
CA ALA A 570 5.33 16.12 -9.34
C ALA A 570 6.76 16.53 -8.91
N ASP A 571 6.88 17.25 -7.81
CA ASP A 571 8.16 17.78 -7.31
C ASP A 571 8.95 16.77 -6.47
N THR A 572 8.38 15.60 -6.15
CA THR A 572 9.04 14.53 -5.38
C THR A 572 8.91 13.14 -6.02
N SER A 573 8.15 13.02 -7.10
CA SER A 573 7.97 11.77 -7.84
C SER A 573 9.31 11.27 -8.40
N ALA A 574 9.45 9.95 -8.52
CA ALA A 574 10.67 9.28 -8.97
C ALA A 574 11.94 9.63 -8.15
N GLY A 575 11.80 9.94 -6.86
CA GLY A 575 12.92 10.16 -5.94
C GLY A 575 13.55 11.54 -6.00
N ARG A 576 12.94 12.50 -6.69
CA ARG A 576 13.48 13.86 -6.87
C ARG A 576 13.08 14.75 -5.70
N GLY A 577 13.70 14.70 -4.53
CA GLY A 577 13.33 15.64 -3.45
C GLY A 577 14.22 15.61 -2.22
N ASP A 578 14.50 16.78 -1.63
CA ASP A 578 15.30 16.86 -0.41
C ASP A 578 14.49 16.49 0.86
N VAL A 579 15.20 16.22 1.96
CA VAL A 579 14.61 15.73 3.21
C VAL A 579 13.61 16.73 3.81
N GLU A 580 13.81 18.03 3.61
CA GLU A 580 12.92 19.05 4.18
C GLU A 580 11.62 19.14 3.39
N THR A 581 11.68 19.07 2.06
CA THR A 581 10.50 19.00 1.18
C THR A 581 9.64 17.77 1.51
N ARG A 582 10.28 16.60 1.69
CA ARG A 582 9.57 15.36 2.05
C ARG A 582 8.89 15.45 3.42
N LYS A 583 9.55 16.08 4.41
CA LYS A 583 8.95 16.34 5.73
C LYS A 583 7.77 17.31 5.64
N GLU A 584 7.85 18.32 4.78
CA GLU A 584 6.78 19.29 4.58
C GLU A 584 5.52 18.60 4.02
N HIS A 585 5.66 17.77 2.99
CA HIS A 585 4.54 16.97 2.45
C HIS A 585 3.91 16.05 3.51
N ILE A 586 4.73 15.37 4.32
CA ILE A 586 4.23 14.53 5.43
C ILE A 586 3.47 15.39 6.45
N LYS A 587 4.01 16.56 6.81
CA LYS A 587 3.39 17.47 7.77
C LYS A 587 2.05 17.99 7.26
N GLU A 588 1.97 18.36 5.98
CA GLU A 588 0.72 18.77 5.34
C GLU A 588 -0.32 17.66 5.37
N LEU A 589 0.07 16.44 5.02
CA LEU A 589 -0.83 15.29 5.07
C LEU A 589 -1.30 14.99 6.50
N LEU A 590 -0.42 15.04 7.51
CA LEU A 590 -0.76 14.80 8.91
C LEU A 590 -1.81 15.78 9.46
N ASN A 591 -1.81 17.04 9.03
CA ASN A 591 -2.82 18.02 9.43
C ASN A 591 -4.25 17.55 9.11
N PHE A 592 -4.40 16.77 8.03
CA PHE A 592 -5.68 16.34 7.49
C PHE A 592 -5.95 14.85 7.66
N PHE A 593 -4.90 14.03 7.76
CA PHE A 593 -4.94 12.59 8.00
C PHE A 593 -4.04 12.26 9.20
N PRO A 594 -4.49 12.58 10.43
CA PRO A 594 -3.72 12.36 11.63
C PRO A 594 -3.43 10.87 11.79
N VAL A 595 -2.18 10.59 12.17
CA VAL A 595 -1.70 9.25 12.47
C VAL A 595 -1.48 9.16 13.97
N ILE A 596 -2.11 8.16 14.59
CA ILE A 596 -1.98 7.84 16.00
C ILE A 596 -1.18 6.53 16.07
N GLY A 597 0.01 6.59 16.65
CA GLY A 597 0.90 5.45 16.79
C GLY A 597 1.25 5.16 18.25
N GLU A 598 1.87 4.01 18.49
CA GLU A 598 2.39 3.67 19.81
C GLU A 598 3.75 4.35 20.06
N ASP A 599 3.89 4.98 21.22
CA ASP A 599 5.18 5.46 21.75
C ASP A 599 6.01 4.31 22.37
N GLU A 600 7.17 4.66 22.94
CA GLU A 600 8.08 3.69 23.57
C GLU A 600 7.48 2.95 24.78
N ASN A 601 6.44 3.52 25.40
CA ASN A 601 5.72 2.93 26.53
C ASN A 601 4.47 2.14 26.08
N GLY A 602 4.23 2.04 24.77
CA GLY A 602 3.03 1.43 24.20
C GLY A 602 1.77 2.27 24.37
N GLU A 603 1.90 3.57 24.64
CA GLU A 603 0.79 4.51 24.71
C GLU A 603 0.50 5.12 23.34
N LEU A 604 -0.79 5.33 23.04
CA LEU A 604 -1.22 5.96 21.80
C LEU A 604 -0.98 7.47 21.84
N ILE A 605 -0.20 7.96 20.87
CA ILE A 605 0.11 9.37 20.68
C ILE A 605 -0.12 9.79 19.24
N GLU A 606 -0.52 11.05 19.04
CA GLU A 606 -0.54 11.64 17.70
C GLU A 606 0.90 11.87 17.21
N LEU A 607 1.17 11.45 15.98
CA LEU A 607 2.49 11.51 15.36
C LEU A 607 2.67 12.82 14.60
N ASP A 608 3.85 13.40 14.75
CA ASP A 608 4.32 14.50 13.91
C ASP A 608 5.21 13.95 12.76
N ALA A 609 5.58 14.81 11.81
CA ALA A 609 6.36 14.40 10.64
C ALA A 609 7.72 13.79 11.02
N GLU A 610 8.32 14.24 12.13
CA GLU A 610 9.57 13.68 12.62
C GLU A 610 9.36 12.25 13.15
N LYS A 611 8.29 12.01 13.91
CA LYS A 611 7.91 10.67 14.38
C LYS A 611 7.54 9.72 13.26
N VAL A 612 6.86 10.19 12.20
CA VAL A 612 6.56 9.36 11.02
C VAL A 612 7.85 8.82 10.38
N LEU A 613 8.91 9.63 10.33
CA LEU A 613 10.21 9.21 9.79
C LEU A 613 11.05 8.39 10.79
N THR A 614 10.96 8.69 12.09
CA THR A 614 11.84 8.11 13.12
C THR A 614 11.28 6.83 13.76
N ILE A 615 9.97 6.66 13.88
CA ILE A 615 9.38 5.45 14.47
C ILE A 615 9.74 4.19 13.68
N PRO A 616 9.62 4.14 12.34
CA PRO A 616 10.04 2.97 11.58
C PRO A 616 11.51 2.63 11.82
N ARG A 617 12.38 3.66 11.89
CA ARG A 617 13.80 3.51 12.22
C ARG A 617 14.01 2.94 13.62
N LYS A 618 13.30 3.47 14.63
CA LYS A 618 13.42 3.01 16.01
C LYS A 618 12.90 1.57 16.19
N ILE A 619 11.82 1.20 15.51
CA ILE A 619 11.33 -0.19 15.50
C ILE A 619 12.40 -1.12 14.92
N ARG A 620 13.03 -0.72 13.81
CA ARG A 620 14.16 -1.47 13.22
C ARG A 620 15.35 -1.56 14.18
N SER A 621 15.74 -0.47 14.86
CA SER A 621 16.89 -0.47 15.77
C SER A 621 16.66 -1.29 17.05
N VAL A 622 15.45 -1.23 17.64
CA VAL A 622 15.07 -2.09 18.77
C VAL A 622 15.13 -3.56 18.37
N GLU A 623 14.68 -3.91 17.16
CA GLU A 623 14.77 -5.27 16.63
C GLU A 623 16.24 -5.71 16.42
N VAL A 624 17.10 -4.81 15.94
CA VAL A 624 18.55 -5.05 15.83
C VAL A 624 19.14 -5.37 17.21
N VAL A 625 18.83 -4.60 18.24
CA VAL A 625 19.32 -4.84 19.62
C VAL A 625 18.77 -6.13 20.20
N ARG A 626 17.46 -6.39 20.07
CA ARG A 626 16.82 -7.64 20.53
C ARG A 626 17.45 -8.89 19.91
N ARG A 627 18.00 -8.78 18.70
CA ARG A 627 18.73 -9.85 18.00
C ARG A 627 20.24 -9.76 18.13
N GLY A 628 20.76 -8.94 19.05
CA GLY A 628 22.19 -8.79 19.28
C GLY A 628 22.97 -8.33 18.03
N PHE A 629 22.41 -7.38 17.29
CA PHE A 629 22.96 -6.78 16.08
C PHE A 629 23.07 -7.72 14.86
N MET A 630 22.40 -8.88 14.89
CA MET A 630 22.40 -9.82 13.75
C MET A 630 21.25 -9.61 12.75
N SER A 631 20.45 -8.56 12.92
CA SER A 631 19.30 -8.26 12.05
C SER A 631 19.73 -7.66 10.70
N ASN A 632 19.03 -8.03 9.63
CA ASN A 632 19.27 -7.51 8.28
C ASN A 632 19.00 -6.00 8.15
N PHE A 633 18.23 -5.42 9.07
CA PHE A 633 18.02 -3.96 9.12
C PHE A 633 19.30 -3.16 9.36
N LEU A 634 20.38 -3.80 9.84
CA LEU A 634 21.67 -3.15 10.06
C LEU A 634 22.47 -2.96 8.77
N PHE A 635 22.12 -3.67 7.70
CA PHE A 635 22.91 -3.74 6.47
C PHE A 635 22.22 -3.02 5.32
N GLN A 636 23.01 -2.31 4.51
CA GLN A 636 22.56 -1.67 3.28
C GLN A 636 23.63 -1.84 2.19
N ASN A 637 23.30 -1.49 0.93
CA ASN A 637 24.24 -1.50 -0.20
C ASN A 637 24.98 -2.84 -0.41
N ILE A 638 24.37 -3.96 0.00
CA ILE A 638 24.96 -5.30 -0.16
C ILE A 638 25.15 -5.64 -1.64
N SER A 639 24.27 -5.13 -2.49
CA SER A 639 24.37 -5.23 -3.95
C SER A 639 25.55 -4.45 -4.55
N GLN A 640 26.13 -3.47 -3.85
CA GLN A 640 27.29 -2.72 -4.34
C GLN A 640 28.61 -3.44 -4.05
N VAL A 641 28.62 -4.42 -3.14
CA VAL A 641 29.80 -5.25 -2.82
C VAL A 641 30.29 -6.03 -4.03
N PHE A 642 29.40 -6.35 -4.98
CA PHE A 642 29.78 -7.05 -6.20
C PHE A 642 30.75 -6.27 -7.08
N GLY A 643 30.73 -4.94 -7.03
CA GLY A 643 31.70 -4.08 -7.73
C GLY A 643 32.90 -3.66 -6.88
N ALA A 644 33.08 -4.28 -5.72
CA ALA A 644 34.15 -3.94 -4.80
C ALA A 644 35.44 -4.70 -5.13
N PRO A 645 36.62 -4.15 -4.78
CA PRO A 645 37.89 -4.82 -5.02
C PRO A 645 38.02 -6.14 -4.25
N GLN A 646 38.91 -7.02 -4.72
CA GLN A 646 39.31 -8.23 -4.00
C GLN A 646 39.68 -7.93 -2.53
N ALA A 647 40.25 -6.75 -2.26
CA ALA A 647 40.53 -6.28 -0.90
C ALA A 647 39.28 -6.25 0.00
N VAL A 648 38.12 -5.79 -0.47
CA VAL A 648 36.85 -5.81 0.31
C VAL A 648 36.44 -7.25 0.62
N MET A 649 36.62 -8.14 -0.34
CA MET A 649 36.19 -9.53 -0.26
C MET A 649 37.08 -10.36 0.65
N ASP A 650 38.38 -10.09 0.64
CA ASP A 650 39.35 -10.63 1.58
C ASP A 650 39.03 -10.16 3.01
N ILE A 651 38.61 -8.90 3.18
CA ILE A 651 38.16 -8.38 4.48
C ILE A 651 36.91 -9.12 4.95
N LEU A 652 35.88 -9.26 4.10
CA LEU A 652 34.63 -9.96 4.45
C LEU A 652 34.88 -11.43 4.80
N SER A 653 35.74 -12.10 4.04
CA SER A 653 36.09 -13.52 4.26
C SER A 653 36.84 -13.76 5.57
N ASN A 654 37.48 -12.73 6.14
CA ASN A 654 38.11 -12.81 7.46
C ASN A 654 37.08 -12.76 8.60
N PHE A 655 35.85 -12.33 8.36
CA PHE A 655 34.79 -12.41 9.37
C PHE A 655 34.32 -13.85 9.55
N ASP A 656 34.11 -14.22 10.81
CA ASP A 656 33.48 -15.49 11.18
C ASP A 656 32.00 -15.54 10.74
N ALA A 657 31.68 -16.19 9.62
CA ALA A 657 30.29 -16.34 9.17
C ALA A 657 29.38 -17.01 10.23
N VAL A 658 28.14 -16.55 10.32
CA VAL A 658 27.06 -17.22 11.09
C VAL A 658 26.42 -18.28 10.16
N GLY A 659 26.48 -19.56 10.54
CA GLY A 659 26.02 -20.70 9.73
C GLY A 659 27.13 -21.41 8.92
N GLU A 660 26.84 -22.59 8.35
CA GLU A 660 27.73 -23.26 7.39
C GLU A 660 27.63 -22.59 6.01
N PRO A 661 28.74 -22.15 5.39
CA PRO A 661 28.68 -21.51 4.08
C PRO A 661 28.24 -22.52 3.01
N ASN A 662 27.07 -22.28 2.43
CA ASN A 662 26.63 -23.00 1.23
C ASN A 662 27.51 -22.59 0.04
N LYS A 663 28.58 -23.37 -0.18
CA LYS A 663 29.69 -23.18 -1.16
C LYS A 663 30.68 -22.07 -0.80
N LYS A 664 31.95 -22.26 -1.21
CA LYS A 664 32.97 -21.20 -1.23
C LYS A 664 32.47 -20.11 -2.18
N VAL A 665 32.14 -18.95 -1.62
CA VAL A 665 31.75 -17.79 -2.41
C VAL A 665 33.02 -17.22 -3.05
N THR A 666 33.05 -17.17 -4.38
CA THR A 666 34.14 -16.54 -5.15
C THR A 666 33.73 -15.11 -5.46
N PHE A 667 34.66 -14.18 -5.35
CA PHE A 667 34.37 -12.76 -5.27
C PHE A 667 35.37 -12.00 -6.16
N SER A 668 35.00 -11.54 -7.36
CA SER A 668 35.88 -10.80 -8.28
C SER A 668 35.09 -9.80 -9.14
N GLU A 669 35.75 -8.83 -9.80
CA GLU A 669 35.08 -7.93 -10.78
C GLU A 669 34.44 -8.71 -11.94
N GLU A 670 35.02 -9.86 -12.30
CA GLU A 670 34.42 -10.81 -13.23
C GLU A 670 33.01 -11.23 -12.77
N VAL A 671 32.76 -11.37 -11.45
CA VAL A 671 31.44 -11.71 -10.91
C VAL A 671 30.43 -10.58 -11.14
N LYS A 672 30.83 -9.30 -11.14
CA LYS A 672 29.92 -8.19 -11.45
C LYS A 672 29.50 -8.20 -12.92
N GLU A 673 30.47 -8.39 -13.82
CA GLU A 673 30.21 -8.49 -15.26
C GLU A 673 29.37 -9.74 -15.56
N ASP A 674 29.71 -10.88 -14.96
CA ASP A 674 28.97 -12.14 -15.07
C ASP A 674 27.52 -11.98 -14.59
N LEU A 675 27.30 -11.28 -13.47
CA LEU A 675 25.98 -11.01 -12.91
C LEU A 675 25.22 -9.85 -13.57
N SER A 676 25.85 -9.11 -14.49
CA SER A 676 25.23 -8.01 -15.24
C SER A 676 24.51 -7.01 -14.33
N LEU A 677 25.24 -6.48 -13.34
CA LEU A 677 24.69 -5.57 -12.35
C LEU A 677 24.80 -4.11 -12.83
N ASN A 678 23.74 -3.32 -12.65
CA ASN A 678 23.75 -1.87 -12.90
C ASN A 678 24.43 -1.09 -11.75
N GLU A 679 24.42 0.25 -11.81
CA GLU A 679 25.05 1.12 -10.80
C GLU A 679 24.42 0.97 -9.40
N ASP A 680 23.13 0.62 -9.34
CA ASP A 680 22.39 0.34 -8.10
C ASP A 680 22.58 -1.11 -7.58
N GLY A 681 23.30 -1.93 -8.37
CA GLY A 681 23.56 -3.33 -8.07
C GLY A 681 22.36 -4.24 -8.33
N GLU A 682 21.38 -3.80 -9.12
CA GLU A 682 20.28 -4.64 -9.61
C GLU A 682 20.70 -5.42 -10.86
N VAL A 683 20.19 -6.65 -11.06
CA VAL A 683 20.51 -7.39 -12.28
C VAL A 683 19.77 -6.75 -13.44
N GLU A 684 20.54 -6.18 -14.35
CA GLU A 684 20.08 -5.61 -15.59
C GLU A 684 20.88 -6.22 -16.74
N VAL A 685 20.36 -7.30 -17.29
CA VAL A 685 21.02 -7.98 -18.42
C VAL A 685 20.91 -7.09 -19.66
N PRO A 686 22.04 -6.62 -20.25
CA PRO A 686 22.00 -5.76 -21.42
C PRO A 686 21.34 -6.43 -22.61
N ASP A 687 20.63 -5.65 -23.43
CA ASP A 687 20.01 -6.15 -24.66
C ASP A 687 21.02 -6.79 -25.61
N SER A 688 22.27 -6.34 -25.61
CA SER A 688 23.36 -6.95 -26.41
C SER A 688 23.66 -8.40 -25.99
N ILE A 689 23.66 -8.70 -24.68
CA ILE A 689 23.83 -10.05 -24.14
C ILE A 689 22.59 -10.88 -24.45
N ILE A 690 21.39 -10.33 -24.25
CA ILE A 690 20.13 -11.01 -24.55
C ILE A 690 20.08 -11.40 -26.03
N LEU A 691 20.42 -10.47 -26.93
CA LEU A 691 20.44 -10.70 -28.37
C LEU A 691 21.54 -11.69 -28.79
N GLY A 692 22.74 -11.59 -28.21
CA GLY A 692 23.85 -12.51 -28.46
C GLY A 692 23.50 -13.94 -28.05
N VAL A 693 23.10 -14.14 -26.79
CA VAL A 693 22.73 -15.46 -26.25
C VAL A 693 21.48 -16.02 -26.93
N SER A 694 20.51 -15.17 -27.27
CA SER A 694 19.35 -15.57 -28.07
C SER A 694 19.79 -16.11 -29.44
N ASN A 695 20.73 -15.44 -30.12
CA ASN A 695 21.26 -15.92 -31.39
C ASN A 695 22.09 -17.21 -31.22
N ASP A 696 22.83 -17.37 -30.13
CA ASP A 696 23.63 -18.58 -29.88
C ASP A 696 22.77 -19.81 -29.56
N ILE A 697 21.72 -19.64 -28.74
CA ILE A 697 20.83 -20.73 -28.32
C ILE A 697 19.86 -21.09 -29.44
N PHE A 698 19.24 -20.09 -30.06
CA PHE A 698 18.15 -20.31 -31.02
C PHE A 698 18.61 -20.26 -32.48
N GLY A 699 19.65 -19.51 -32.83
CA GLY A 699 20.18 -19.38 -34.19
C GLY A 699 19.14 -18.92 -35.23
N GLU A 700 19.41 -19.19 -36.50
CA GLU A 700 18.45 -19.01 -37.60
C GLU A 700 17.33 -20.07 -37.62
N LYS A 701 17.18 -20.87 -36.54
CA LYS A 701 16.13 -21.89 -36.50
C LYS A 701 14.77 -21.19 -36.60
N ILE A 702 13.95 -21.68 -37.52
CA ILE A 702 12.61 -21.17 -37.76
C ILE A 702 11.67 -21.87 -36.77
N PHE A 703 11.24 -21.13 -35.75
CA PHE A 703 10.23 -21.58 -34.79
C PHE A 703 8.82 -21.15 -35.18
N ALA A 704 8.70 -20.15 -36.07
CA ALA A 704 7.42 -19.66 -36.57
C ALA A 704 6.84 -20.61 -37.65
N PRO A 705 5.51 -20.71 -37.75
CA PRO A 705 4.87 -21.38 -38.88
C PRO A 705 5.30 -20.73 -40.21
N SER A 706 5.52 -21.54 -41.24
CA SER A 706 5.86 -21.06 -42.58
C SER A 706 4.69 -20.27 -43.19
N GLN A 707 5.00 -19.40 -44.17
CA GLN A 707 3.96 -18.66 -44.88
C GLN A 707 2.93 -19.60 -45.53
N GLU A 708 3.39 -20.75 -46.04
CA GLU A 708 2.51 -21.77 -46.64
C GLU A 708 1.60 -22.41 -45.59
N GLU A 709 2.09 -22.70 -44.39
CA GLU A 709 1.27 -23.24 -43.28
C GLU A 709 0.24 -22.22 -42.77
N VAL A 710 0.60 -20.94 -42.68
CA VAL A 710 -0.36 -19.87 -42.32
C VAL A 710 -1.42 -19.73 -43.40
N VAL A 711 -1.03 -19.68 -44.69
CA VAL A 711 -1.95 -19.64 -45.83
C VAL A 711 -2.88 -20.85 -45.84
N GLU A 712 -2.35 -22.06 -45.64
CA GLU A 712 -3.15 -23.29 -45.62
C GLU A 712 -4.13 -23.28 -44.43
N THR A 713 -3.70 -22.77 -43.27
CA THR A 713 -4.54 -22.66 -42.07
C THR A 713 -5.67 -21.66 -42.27
N VAL A 714 -5.37 -20.47 -42.81
CA VAL A 714 -6.36 -19.46 -43.18
C VAL A 714 -7.32 -20.02 -44.25
N SER A 715 -6.81 -20.74 -45.24
CA SER A 715 -7.63 -21.36 -46.28
C SER A 715 -8.59 -22.41 -45.70
N LYS A 716 -8.12 -23.24 -44.76
CA LYS A 716 -8.99 -24.21 -44.04
C LYS A 716 -10.07 -23.52 -43.20
N ILE A 717 -9.75 -22.37 -42.59
CA ILE A 717 -10.72 -21.53 -41.84
C ILE A 717 -11.79 -20.97 -42.80
N VAL A 718 -11.40 -20.55 -44.01
CA VAL A 718 -12.30 -20.00 -45.03
C VAL A 718 -13.18 -21.10 -45.65
N GLU A 719 -12.60 -22.22 -46.07
CA GLU A 719 -13.29 -23.34 -46.74
C GLU A 719 -14.25 -24.11 -45.83
N LYS A 720 -13.94 -24.19 -44.52
CA LYS A 720 -14.74 -24.93 -43.54
C LYS A 720 -15.01 -24.08 -42.28
N PRO A 721 -15.90 -23.08 -42.37
CA PRO A 721 -16.24 -22.19 -41.25
C PRO A 721 -16.68 -22.96 -40.00
N ASP A 722 -17.48 -24.02 -40.18
CA ASP A 722 -17.98 -24.86 -39.08
C ASP A 722 -16.86 -25.59 -38.29
N ARG A 723 -15.64 -25.63 -38.83
CA ARG A 723 -14.46 -26.21 -38.17
C ARG A 723 -13.40 -25.17 -37.84
N ALA A 724 -13.68 -23.88 -38.03
CA ALA A 724 -12.71 -22.80 -37.86
C ALA A 724 -12.11 -22.78 -36.44
N GLU A 725 -12.93 -22.91 -35.39
CA GLU A 725 -12.43 -23.00 -34.02
C GLU A 725 -11.55 -24.23 -33.79
N SER A 726 -11.89 -25.38 -34.38
CA SER A 726 -11.04 -26.57 -34.31
C SER A 726 -9.72 -26.36 -35.04
N VAL A 727 -9.71 -25.61 -36.14
CA VAL A 727 -8.50 -25.26 -36.89
C VAL A 727 -7.67 -24.24 -36.10
N VAL A 728 -8.29 -23.27 -35.43
CA VAL A 728 -7.61 -22.28 -34.57
C VAL A 728 -7.05 -22.92 -33.30
N ASN A 729 -7.80 -23.80 -32.64
CA ASN A 729 -7.29 -24.57 -31.49
C ASN A 729 -6.16 -25.51 -31.91
N LYS A 730 -6.25 -26.08 -33.12
CA LYS A 730 -5.14 -26.81 -33.71
C LYS A 730 -3.96 -25.87 -33.97
N LEU A 731 -4.16 -24.67 -34.52
CA LEU A 731 -3.11 -23.67 -34.71
C LEU A 731 -2.47 -23.27 -33.38
N LYS A 732 -3.23 -23.06 -32.31
CA LYS A 732 -2.71 -22.82 -30.96
C LYS A 732 -1.88 -23.99 -30.47
N THR A 733 -2.38 -25.21 -30.61
CA THR A 733 -1.66 -26.42 -30.21
C THR A 733 -0.38 -26.60 -31.02
N ASP A 734 -0.44 -26.39 -32.33
CA ASP A 734 0.68 -26.46 -33.24
C ASP A 734 1.69 -25.35 -32.91
N THR A 735 1.23 -24.14 -32.57
CA THR A 735 2.06 -23.02 -32.10
C THR A 735 2.68 -23.32 -30.73
N HIS A 736 1.94 -23.91 -29.78
CA HIS A 736 2.48 -24.35 -28.49
C HIS A 736 3.55 -25.43 -28.70
N ASN A 737 3.37 -26.33 -29.67
CA ASN A 737 4.33 -27.40 -29.96
C ASN A 737 5.55 -26.90 -30.75
N GLN A 738 5.36 -26.00 -31.70
CA GLN A 738 6.41 -25.48 -32.57
C GLN A 738 7.17 -24.32 -31.94
N VAL A 739 6.44 -23.31 -31.45
CA VAL A 739 7.00 -22.10 -30.82
C VAL A 739 7.32 -22.38 -29.37
N THR A 740 6.34 -22.65 -28.51
CA THR A 740 6.59 -22.74 -27.07
C THR A 740 7.46 -23.94 -26.71
N ALA A 741 7.11 -25.16 -27.11
CA ALA A 741 7.88 -26.34 -26.79
C ALA A 741 9.22 -26.36 -27.54
N GLY A 742 9.28 -25.82 -28.75
CA GLY A 742 10.54 -25.63 -29.49
C GLY A 742 11.50 -24.72 -28.74
N ILE A 743 11.08 -23.50 -28.40
CA ILE A 743 11.88 -22.51 -27.67
C ILE A 743 12.23 -23.02 -26.26
N ILE A 744 11.27 -23.57 -25.51
CA ILE A 744 11.49 -24.04 -24.14
C ILE A 744 12.35 -25.30 -24.11
N SER A 745 12.21 -26.22 -25.07
CA SER A 745 13.07 -27.40 -25.17
C SER A 745 14.50 -27.00 -25.52
N GLU A 746 14.67 -26.11 -26.48
CA GLU A 746 16.00 -25.61 -26.85
C GLU A 746 16.66 -24.86 -25.69
N ALA A 747 15.91 -23.97 -25.02
CA ALA A 747 16.36 -23.28 -23.82
C ALA A 747 16.69 -24.27 -22.69
N LYS A 748 15.86 -25.30 -22.46
CA LYS A 748 16.14 -26.33 -21.44
C LYS A 748 17.38 -27.17 -21.79
N ASN A 749 17.61 -27.48 -23.07
CA ASN A 749 18.79 -28.19 -23.51
C ASN A 749 20.06 -27.33 -23.31
N ALA A 750 19.96 -26.03 -23.54
CA ALA A 750 21.05 -25.08 -23.33
C ALA A 750 21.32 -24.82 -21.83
N TYR A 751 20.28 -24.55 -21.03
CA TYR A 751 20.41 -24.13 -19.63
C TYR A 751 20.38 -25.27 -18.60
N GLY A 752 19.89 -26.46 -18.97
CA GLY A 752 19.85 -27.63 -18.07
C GLY A 752 19.12 -27.37 -16.75
N SER A 753 19.84 -27.49 -15.63
CA SER A 753 19.33 -27.28 -14.27
C SER A 753 19.11 -25.81 -13.89
N GLU A 754 19.65 -24.86 -14.66
CA GLU A 754 19.51 -23.44 -14.36
C GLU A 754 18.08 -22.94 -14.59
N MET A 755 17.35 -23.53 -15.53
CA MET A 755 15.93 -23.27 -15.73
C MET A 755 15.11 -24.07 -14.70
N LYS A 756 14.66 -23.43 -13.61
CA LYS A 756 13.87 -24.15 -12.60
C LYS A 756 12.49 -24.55 -13.12
N PRO A 757 11.84 -25.59 -12.54
CA PRO A 757 10.48 -25.97 -12.91
C PRO A 757 9.47 -24.83 -12.79
N ALA A 758 9.63 -23.93 -11.82
CA ALA A 758 8.78 -22.76 -11.65
C ALA A 758 8.97 -21.74 -12.79
N ASP A 759 10.21 -21.43 -13.16
CA ASP A 759 10.54 -20.54 -14.29
C ASP A 759 10.01 -21.11 -15.59
N LYS A 760 10.25 -22.41 -15.82
CA LYS A 760 9.74 -23.13 -16.98
C LYS A 760 8.22 -23.03 -17.07
N LYS A 761 7.50 -23.35 -15.99
CA LYS A 761 6.04 -23.28 -15.97
C LYS A 761 5.53 -21.86 -16.19
N LYS A 762 6.21 -20.85 -15.60
CA LYS A 762 5.87 -19.43 -15.77
C LYS A 762 6.08 -18.98 -17.22
N LEU A 763 7.20 -19.34 -17.84
CA LEU A 763 7.53 -19.02 -19.23
C LEU A 763 6.63 -19.75 -20.22
N GLU A 764 6.41 -21.06 -20.04
CA GLU A 764 5.45 -21.82 -20.84
C GLU A 764 4.06 -21.18 -20.76
N SER A 765 3.60 -20.85 -19.55
CA SER A 765 2.31 -20.18 -19.36
C SER A 765 2.28 -18.79 -19.99
N LYS A 766 3.36 -18.01 -19.91
CA LYS A 766 3.43 -16.65 -20.45
C LYS A 766 3.46 -16.65 -21.98
N ILE A 767 4.31 -17.47 -22.59
CA ILE A 767 4.43 -17.61 -24.05
C ILE A 767 3.14 -18.19 -24.62
N ASN A 768 2.59 -19.26 -24.02
CA ASN A 768 1.30 -19.80 -24.44
C ASN A 768 0.21 -18.74 -24.31
N SER A 769 0.18 -17.99 -23.21
CA SER A 769 -0.81 -16.92 -23.04
C SER A 769 -0.64 -15.82 -24.08
N ASN A 770 0.58 -15.41 -24.42
CA ASN A 770 0.83 -14.39 -25.45
C ASN A 770 0.49 -14.90 -26.86
N ALA A 771 0.85 -16.15 -27.17
CA ALA A 771 0.50 -16.82 -28.41
C ALA A 771 -1.01 -16.94 -28.58
N ASP A 772 -1.70 -17.43 -27.53
CA ASP A 772 -3.14 -17.55 -27.51
C ASP A 772 -3.80 -16.18 -27.64
N LYS A 773 -3.33 -15.18 -26.89
CA LYS A 773 -3.82 -13.79 -27.01
C LYS A 773 -3.66 -13.27 -28.43
N LEU A 774 -2.50 -13.38 -29.05
CA LEU A 774 -2.27 -12.90 -30.42
C LEU A 774 -3.18 -13.62 -31.43
N ILE A 775 -3.20 -14.97 -31.39
CA ILE A 775 -4.00 -15.79 -32.31
C ILE A 775 -5.48 -15.47 -32.11
N ASP A 776 -5.95 -15.43 -30.87
CA ASP A 776 -7.33 -15.10 -30.53
C ASP A 776 -7.68 -13.69 -30.95
N LYS A 777 -6.82 -12.70 -30.69
CA LYS A 777 -7.03 -11.31 -31.11
C LYS A 777 -7.19 -11.20 -32.61
N THR A 778 -6.25 -11.78 -33.36
CA THR A 778 -6.22 -11.68 -34.81
C THR A 778 -7.37 -12.46 -35.46
N PHE A 779 -7.68 -13.66 -34.95
CA PHE A 779 -8.82 -14.47 -35.41
C PHE A 779 -10.16 -13.84 -35.05
N THR A 780 -10.32 -13.32 -33.83
CA THR A 780 -11.52 -12.59 -33.40
C THR A 780 -11.74 -11.37 -34.27
N ASN A 781 -10.68 -10.59 -34.54
CA ASN A 781 -10.75 -9.44 -35.43
C ASN A 781 -11.22 -9.82 -36.83
N TYR A 782 -10.65 -10.86 -37.42
CA TYR A 782 -11.06 -11.40 -38.72
C TYR A 782 -12.51 -11.86 -38.75
N ASN A 783 -12.96 -12.63 -37.75
CA ASN A 783 -14.33 -13.10 -37.68
C ASN A 783 -15.31 -11.94 -37.53
N ILE A 784 -14.97 -10.92 -36.74
CA ILE A 784 -15.78 -9.70 -36.63
C ILE A 784 -15.90 -9.01 -37.99
N ASP A 785 -14.78 -8.74 -38.67
CA ASP A 785 -14.78 -8.06 -39.97
C ASP A 785 -15.53 -8.87 -41.03
N LYS A 786 -15.33 -10.20 -41.06
CA LYS A 786 -16.03 -11.11 -41.97
C LYS A 786 -17.54 -11.14 -41.69
N ASN A 787 -17.94 -11.25 -40.42
CA ASN A 787 -19.35 -11.28 -40.03
C ASN A 787 -20.05 -9.97 -40.39
N ILE A 788 -19.37 -8.83 -40.25
CA ILE A 788 -19.86 -7.52 -40.70
C ILE A 788 -20.09 -7.54 -42.22
N VAL A 789 -19.12 -7.98 -43.01
CA VAL A 789 -19.19 -8.02 -44.48
C VAL A 789 -20.30 -8.97 -44.98
N GLU A 790 -20.45 -10.16 -44.38
CA GLU A 790 -21.51 -11.13 -44.75
C GLU A 790 -22.90 -10.65 -44.35
N GLN A 791 -23.03 -9.91 -43.25
CA GLN A 791 -24.28 -9.27 -42.89
C GLN A 791 -24.65 -8.16 -43.88
N GLU A 792 -23.71 -7.29 -44.24
CA GLU A 792 -23.91 -6.28 -45.28
C GLU A 792 -24.32 -6.91 -46.61
N ARG A 793 -23.73 -8.06 -46.97
CA ARG A 793 -24.13 -8.86 -48.13
C ARG A 793 -25.58 -9.31 -48.03
N SER A 794 -25.97 -9.88 -46.89
CA SER A 794 -27.36 -10.33 -46.64
C SER A 794 -28.36 -9.20 -46.77
N ASP A 795 -28.05 -8.03 -46.22
CA ASP A 795 -28.93 -6.87 -46.24
C ASP A 795 -29.00 -6.22 -47.62
N ALA A 796 -27.89 -6.14 -48.36
CA ALA A 796 -27.88 -5.73 -49.77
C ALA A 796 -28.69 -6.68 -50.67
N LEU A 797 -28.65 -7.99 -50.39
CA LEU A 797 -29.45 -8.98 -51.12
C LEU A 797 -30.96 -8.86 -50.82
N LYS A 798 -31.34 -8.53 -49.58
CA LYS A 798 -32.74 -8.26 -49.21
C LYS A 798 -33.27 -6.98 -49.86
N SER A 799 -32.44 -5.93 -49.93
CA SER A 799 -32.80 -4.64 -50.55
C SER A 799 -32.47 -4.55 -52.05
N ARG A 800 -32.08 -5.65 -52.70
CA ARG A 800 -31.67 -5.68 -54.12
C ARG A 800 -32.72 -5.10 -55.08
N HIS A 801 -34.01 -5.27 -54.75
CA HIS A 801 -35.14 -4.77 -55.55
C HIS A 801 -35.32 -3.25 -55.43
N GLU A 802 -34.78 -2.63 -54.38
CA GLU A 802 -34.81 -1.19 -54.12
C GLU A 802 -33.56 -0.49 -54.69
N SER A 803 -32.41 -1.18 -54.69
CA SER A 803 -31.14 -0.64 -55.19
C SER A 803 -30.92 -0.84 -56.70
N GLY A 804 -31.73 -1.67 -57.37
CA GLY A 804 -31.64 -1.92 -58.82
C GLY A 804 -30.44 -2.76 -59.26
N ARG A 805 -29.69 -3.33 -58.31
CA ARG A 805 -28.47 -4.12 -58.54
C ARG A 805 -28.79 -5.61 -58.75
N SER A 806 -28.02 -6.28 -59.60
CA SER A 806 -28.17 -7.73 -59.81
C SER A 806 -27.61 -8.53 -58.62
N THR A 807 -28.07 -9.77 -58.46
CA THR A 807 -27.56 -10.67 -57.42
C THR A 807 -26.10 -11.03 -57.67
N GLU A 808 -25.70 -11.17 -58.94
CA GLU A 808 -24.31 -11.39 -59.35
C GLU A 808 -23.42 -10.18 -59.02
N GLU A 809 -23.91 -8.95 -59.26
CA GLU A 809 -23.16 -7.71 -58.97
C GLU A 809 -22.93 -7.51 -57.47
N ILE A 810 -23.93 -7.82 -56.63
CA ILE A 810 -23.81 -7.73 -55.16
C ILE A 810 -22.84 -8.81 -54.65
N ASN A 811 -23.02 -10.06 -55.08
CA ASN A 811 -22.15 -11.16 -54.64
C ASN A 811 -20.68 -10.91 -55.04
N ALA A 812 -20.40 -10.48 -56.26
CA ALA A 812 -19.04 -10.20 -56.72
C ALA A 812 -18.36 -9.07 -55.92
N GLU A 813 -19.10 -8.03 -55.50
CA GLU A 813 -18.54 -6.98 -54.64
C GLU A 813 -18.15 -7.53 -53.26
N PHE A 814 -19.07 -8.25 -52.61
CA PHE A 814 -18.86 -8.74 -51.25
C PHE A 814 -17.86 -9.90 -51.19
N ASP A 815 -17.81 -10.76 -52.20
CA ASP A 815 -16.77 -11.81 -52.32
C ASP A 815 -15.37 -11.15 -52.37
N LYS A 816 -15.22 -10.01 -53.07
CA LYS A 816 -13.97 -9.23 -53.09
C LYS A 816 -13.64 -8.59 -51.74
N LYS A 817 -14.64 -8.10 -50.98
CA LYS A 817 -14.44 -7.57 -49.62
C LYS A 817 -14.00 -8.68 -48.66
N VAL A 818 -14.61 -9.86 -48.72
CA VAL A 818 -14.21 -11.03 -47.92
C VAL A 818 -12.79 -11.46 -48.26
N GLU A 819 -12.40 -11.45 -49.54
CA GLU A 819 -11.02 -11.72 -49.98
C GLU A 819 -10.02 -10.72 -49.39
N GLN A 820 -10.36 -9.42 -49.36
CA GLN A 820 -9.53 -8.39 -48.75
C GLN A 820 -9.35 -8.58 -47.24
N VAL A 821 -10.44 -8.85 -46.51
CA VAL A 821 -10.40 -9.12 -45.06
C VAL A 821 -9.59 -10.37 -44.75
N THR A 822 -9.75 -11.43 -45.57
CA THR A 822 -8.97 -12.67 -45.43
C THR A 822 -7.47 -12.42 -45.66
N LYS A 823 -7.11 -11.61 -46.65
CA LYS A 823 -5.72 -11.24 -46.91
C LYS A 823 -5.10 -10.44 -45.75
N GLN A 824 -5.83 -9.47 -45.20
CA GLN A 824 -5.40 -8.70 -44.02
C GLN A 824 -5.21 -9.59 -42.79
N PHE A 825 -6.13 -10.53 -42.55
CA PHE A 825 -6.00 -11.52 -41.48
C PHE A 825 -4.71 -12.34 -41.63
N GLN A 826 -4.45 -12.84 -42.83
CA GLN A 826 -3.24 -13.61 -43.11
C GLN A 826 -1.96 -12.80 -42.87
N GLU A 827 -1.90 -11.57 -43.37
CA GLU A 827 -0.73 -10.68 -43.22
C GLU A 827 -0.49 -10.29 -41.75
N THR A 828 -1.56 -9.99 -41.02
CA THR A 828 -1.48 -9.61 -39.59
C THR A 828 -1.06 -10.80 -38.74
N LEU A 829 -1.65 -11.98 -38.97
CA LEU A 829 -1.31 -13.21 -38.24
C LEU A 829 0.12 -13.64 -38.53
N GLN A 830 0.57 -13.55 -39.79
CA GLN A 830 1.93 -13.91 -40.18
C GLN A 830 2.96 -12.97 -39.54
N THR A 831 2.73 -11.67 -39.58
CA THR A 831 3.63 -10.68 -38.97
C THR A 831 3.65 -10.86 -37.45
N GLY A 832 2.48 -10.95 -36.82
CA GLY A 832 2.37 -11.13 -35.38
C GLY A 832 3.03 -12.40 -34.87
N LEU A 833 2.90 -13.55 -35.57
CA LEU A 833 3.55 -14.80 -35.14
C LEU A 833 5.08 -14.73 -35.27
N LYS A 834 5.60 -13.99 -36.25
CA LYS A 834 7.05 -13.73 -36.36
C LYS A 834 7.53 -12.85 -35.20
N ASP A 835 6.81 -11.78 -34.91
CA ASP A 835 7.15 -10.86 -33.83
C ASP A 835 7.08 -11.59 -32.47
N LEU A 836 6.04 -12.42 -32.26
CA LEU A 836 5.90 -13.26 -31.08
C LEU A 836 7.09 -14.20 -30.88
N VAL A 837 7.62 -14.81 -31.96
CA VAL A 837 8.79 -15.69 -31.86
C VAL A 837 10.02 -14.89 -31.43
N GLU A 838 10.27 -13.74 -32.03
CA GLU A 838 11.42 -12.91 -31.69
C GLU A 838 11.31 -12.34 -30.28
N GLU A 839 10.13 -11.89 -29.86
CA GLU A 839 9.86 -11.45 -28.49
C GLU A 839 9.98 -12.60 -27.49
N SER A 840 9.47 -13.79 -27.82
CA SER A 840 9.52 -14.96 -26.93
C SER A 840 10.94 -15.46 -26.73
N LYS A 841 11.78 -15.47 -27.78
CA LYS A 841 13.21 -15.80 -27.68
C LYS A 841 13.90 -14.84 -26.71
N LYS A 842 13.71 -13.53 -26.89
CA LYS A 842 14.26 -12.50 -26.00
C LYS A 842 13.75 -12.64 -24.58
N GLU A 843 12.45 -12.86 -24.40
CA GLU A 843 11.82 -12.98 -23.08
C GLU A 843 12.29 -14.22 -22.31
N VAL A 844 12.47 -15.36 -22.98
CA VAL A 844 13.01 -16.58 -22.36
C VAL A 844 14.44 -16.37 -21.91
N VAL A 845 15.30 -15.82 -22.78
CA VAL A 845 16.69 -15.52 -22.42
C VAL A 845 16.70 -14.52 -21.29
N LYS A 846 16.02 -13.38 -21.43
CA LYS A 846 15.94 -12.34 -20.40
C LYS A 846 15.50 -12.92 -19.06
N THR A 847 14.40 -13.68 -19.02
CA THR A 847 13.88 -14.24 -17.76
C THR A 847 14.83 -15.26 -17.14
N VAL A 848 15.35 -16.21 -17.94
CA VAL A 848 16.23 -17.27 -17.42
C VAL A 848 17.57 -16.68 -16.98
N GLU A 849 18.16 -15.80 -17.79
CA GLU A 849 19.42 -15.12 -17.49
C GLU A 849 19.29 -14.18 -16.28
N THR A 850 18.19 -13.43 -16.17
CA THR A 850 17.92 -12.57 -15.01
C THR A 850 17.70 -13.44 -13.77
N ASN A 851 16.82 -14.44 -13.80
CA ASN A 851 16.55 -15.27 -12.63
C ASN A 851 17.76 -16.11 -12.21
N LYS A 852 18.61 -16.54 -13.15
CA LYS A 852 19.87 -17.23 -12.86
C LYS A 852 20.81 -16.29 -12.10
N ARG A 853 21.09 -15.12 -12.65
CA ARG A 853 21.92 -14.09 -12.03
C ARG A 853 21.37 -13.64 -10.69
N GLU A 854 20.05 -13.48 -10.55
CA GLU A 854 19.47 -13.08 -9.26
C GLU A 854 19.53 -14.15 -8.18
N ARG A 855 19.51 -15.44 -8.57
CA ARG A 855 19.76 -16.52 -7.61
C ARG A 855 21.22 -16.57 -7.21
N GLU A 856 22.13 -16.44 -8.17
CA GLU A 856 23.57 -16.38 -7.91
C GLU A 856 23.89 -15.19 -7.01
N LYS A 857 23.38 -14.00 -7.34
CA LYS A 857 23.43 -12.78 -6.53
C LYS A 857 22.87 -13.02 -5.13
N SER A 858 21.64 -13.51 -4.99
CA SER A 858 21.01 -13.71 -3.67
C SER A 858 21.80 -14.68 -2.77
N VAL A 859 22.37 -15.75 -3.33
CA VAL A 859 23.24 -16.68 -2.58
C VAL A 859 24.52 -15.97 -2.13
N ILE A 860 25.12 -15.16 -3.00
CA ILE A 860 26.32 -14.39 -2.68
C ILE A 860 26.01 -13.31 -1.63
N GLU A 861 24.91 -12.56 -1.78
CA GLU A 861 24.45 -11.56 -0.81
C GLU A 861 24.19 -12.17 0.55
N GLU A 862 23.58 -13.36 0.61
CA GLU A 862 23.36 -14.04 1.89
C GLU A 862 24.68 -14.51 2.51
N GLY A 863 25.64 -14.95 1.69
CA GLY A 863 27.02 -15.17 2.13
C GLY A 863 27.64 -13.91 2.75
N ILE A 864 27.53 -12.77 2.07
CA ILE A 864 28.01 -11.47 2.55
C ILE A 864 27.31 -11.09 3.85
N ARG A 865 25.98 -11.20 3.93
CA ARG A 865 25.21 -10.93 5.16
C ARG A 865 25.66 -11.84 6.29
N ASN A 866 25.92 -13.11 6.06
CA ASN A 866 26.43 -14.03 7.09
C ASN A 866 27.79 -13.60 7.63
N HIS A 867 28.70 -13.12 6.77
CA HIS A 867 29.98 -12.55 7.20
C HIS A 867 29.79 -11.23 7.98
N LEU A 868 28.91 -10.33 7.50
CA LEU A 868 28.59 -9.08 8.18
C LEU A 868 27.88 -9.30 9.52
N ARG A 869 27.02 -10.31 9.67
CA ARG A 869 26.47 -10.76 10.96
C ARG A 869 27.58 -11.31 11.86
N GLY A 870 28.56 -11.99 11.27
CA GLY A 870 29.79 -12.46 11.92
C GLY A 870 30.60 -11.35 12.58
N PHE A 871 30.68 -10.18 11.94
CA PHE A 871 31.17 -8.95 12.54
C PHE A 871 30.18 -8.37 13.55
N SER A 872 28.92 -8.23 13.15
CA SER A 872 27.93 -7.44 13.90
C SER A 872 27.59 -8.06 15.25
N ARG A 873 27.65 -9.39 15.38
CA ARG A 873 27.54 -10.09 16.66
C ARG A 873 28.59 -9.66 17.70
N THR A 874 29.71 -9.08 17.26
CA THR A 874 30.79 -8.59 18.15
C THR A 874 30.56 -7.16 18.64
N ILE A 875 29.68 -6.39 17.97
CA ILE A 875 29.37 -5.00 18.30
C ILE A 875 28.94 -4.85 19.77
N PRO A 876 28.02 -5.67 20.32
CA PRO A 876 27.62 -5.56 21.72
C PRO A 876 28.80 -5.68 22.71
N SER A 877 29.78 -6.55 22.43
CA SER A 877 30.99 -6.71 23.25
C SER A 877 31.85 -5.44 23.25
N PHE A 878 32.00 -4.79 22.09
CA PHE A 878 32.69 -3.51 22.01
C PHE A 878 31.95 -2.39 22.74
N LEU A 879 30.62 -2.35 22.62
CA LEU A 879 29.79 -1.38 23.35
C LEU A 879 29.84 -1.61 24.87
N MET A 880 29.94 -2.87 25.31
CA MET A 880 30.16 -3.18 26.72
C MET A 880 31.51 -2.69 27.23
N ALA A 881 32.58 -2.83 26.46
CA ALA A 881 33.95 -2.48 26.88
C ALA A 881 34.34 -1.00 26.69
N TYR A 882 33.90 -0.39 25.60
CA TYR A 882 34.35 0.94 25.13
C TYR A 882 33.19 1.90 24.83
N GLY A 883 31.96 1.39 24.82
CA GLY A 883 30.77 2.15 24.44
C GLY A 883 30.48 3.31 25.39
N ASN A 884 30.08 4.43 24.79
CA ASN A 884 29.60 5.63 25.46
C ASN A 884 28.67 6.39 24.50
N ASP A 885 27.98 7.42 24.99
CA ASP A 885 26.93 8.14 24.24
C ASP A 885 27.42 8.86 22.96
N LYS A 886 28.74 8.93 22.72
CA LYS A 886 29.34 9.56 21.53
C LYS A 886 29.71 8.54 20.43
N VAL A 887 29.50 7.25 20.68
CA VAL A 887 29.80 6.20 19.71
C VAL A 887 28.72 6.18 18.64
N THR A 888 29.14 6.40 17.40
CA THR A 888 28.37 6.28 16.16
C THR A 888 29.15 5.38 15.21
N LEU A 889 28.56 4.97 14.09
CA LEU A 889 29.25 4.24 13.03
C LEU A 889 30.54 4.97 12.60
N ALA A 890 30.47 6.30 12.51
CA ALA A 890 31.59 7.18 12.13
C ALA A 890 32.71 7.28 13.19
N THR A 891 32.41 7.04 14.47
CA THR A 891 33.39 7.14 15.57
C THR A 891 33.74 5.79 16.20
N PHE A 892 33.08 4.71 15.79
CA PHE A 892 33.24 3.36 16.34
C PHE A 892 34.70 2.89 16.36
N ASP A 893 35.46 3.23 15.32
CA ASP A 893 36.87 2.89 15.15
C ASP A 893 37.83 3.73 16.01
N THR A 894 37.37 4.86 16.56
CA THR A 894 38.21 5.79 17.34
C THR A 894 38.32 5.42 18.82
N VAL A 895 37.33 4.68 19.33
CA VAL A 895 37.25 4.32 20.76
C VAL A 895 37.84 2.95 21.08
N ILE A 896 38.11 2.13 20.05
CA ILE A 896 38.59 0.75 20.18
C ILE A 896 40.08 0.69 19.81
N PRO A 897 40.96 0.14 20.68
CA PRO A 897 42.35 -0.09 20.31
C PRO A 897 42.48 -1.08 19.14
N ASP A 898 43.32 -0.78 18.15
CA ASP A 898 43.50 -1.60 16.93
C ASP A 898 43.81 -3.07 17.22
N LYS A 899 44.69 -3.33 18.19
CA LYS A 899 45.03 -4.70 18.62
C LYS A 899 43.81 -5.46 19.14
N VAL A 900 42.96 -4.79 19.92
CA VAL A 900 41.74 -5.39 20.49
C VAL A 900 40.70 -5.60 19.41
N PHE A 901 40.54 -4.63 18.50
CA PHE A 901 39.63 -4.75 17.37
C PHE A 901 39.98 -5.99 16.54
N LYS A 902 41.24 -6.12 16.13
CA LYS A 902 41.74 -7.24 15.32
C LYS A 902 41.62 -8.60 16.01
N GLU A 903 41.84 -8.67 17.32
CA GLU A 903 41.69 -9.92 18.09
C GLU A 903 40.25 -10.44 18.08
N VAL A 904 39.26 -9.54 18.01
CA VAL A 904 37.84 -9.87 18.16
C VAL A 904 37.13 -10.02 16.82
N THR A 905 37.48 -9.18 15.83
CA THR A 905 36.81 -9.14 14.51
C THR A 905 37.62 -9.83 13.41
N SER A 906 38.87 -10.20 13.69
CA SER A 906 39.84 -10.74 12.71
C SER A 906 40.29 -9.76 11.61
N ILE A 907 39.89 -8.49 11.66
CA ILE A 907 40.27 -7.45 10.68
C ILE A 907 40.85 -6.21 11.37
N THR A 908 41.59 -5.36 10.65
CA THR A 908 42.12 -4.10 11.19
C THR A 908 41.09 -2.97 11.16
N LEU A 909 41.36 -1.89 11.90
CA LEU A 909 40.49 -0.69 11.85
C LEU A 909 40.47 -0.06 10.45
N ASP A 910 41.59 -0.07 9.71
CA ASP A 910 41.64 0.48 8.35
C ASP A 910 40.78 -0.35 7.37
N GLN A 911 40.75 -1.66 7.55
CA GLN A 911 39.87 -2.55 6.77
C GLN A 911 38.40 -2.28 7.08
N PHE A 912 38.06 -2.05 8.35
CA PHE A 912 36.69 -1.67 8.73
C PHE A 912 36.29 -0.30 8.16
N ARG A 913 37.18 0.72 8.22
CA ARG A 913 36.95 2.04 7.60
C ARG A 913 36.68 1.92 6.12
N PHE A 914 37.42 1.05 5.43
CA PHE A 914 37.21 0.81 4.00
C PHE A 914 35.83 0.21 3.69
N LEU A 915 35.32 -0.70 4.52
CA LEU A 915 33.94 -1.22 4.39
C LEU A 915 32.86 -0.17 4.71
N ARG A 916 33.17 0.74 5.64
CA ARG A 916 32.24 1.78 6.12
C ARG A 916 32.16 2.98 5.19
N ASP A 917 33.30 3.58 4.86
CA ASP A 917 33.42 4.87 4.19
C ASP A 917 33.66 4.74 2.68
N GLY A 918 34.12 3.57 2.24
CA GLY A 918 34.62 3.41 0.89
C GLY A 918 36.02 3.99 0.72
N GLY A 919 36.46 4.13 -0.53
CA GLY A 919 37.73 4.76 -0.85
C GLY A 919 38.30 4.33 -2.21
N SER A 920 39.31 5.08 -2.66
CA SER A 920 40.03 4.75 -3.88
C SER A 920 40.93 3.53 -3.70
N TYR A 921 40.92 2.65 -4.68
CA TYR A 921 41.81 1.50 -4.78
C TYR A 921 42.39 1.41 -6.17
N GLU A 922 43.58 0.85 -6.27
CA GLU A 922 44.20 0.54 -7.55
C GLU A 922 43.68 -0.82 -8.01
N ASP A 923 43.08 -0.84 -9.20
CA ASP A 923 42.68 -2.07 -9.86
C ASP A 923 43.94 -2.91 -10.18
N PRO A 924 44.06 -4.12 -9.61
CA PRO A 924 45.25 -4.95 -9.80
C PRO A 924 45.44 -5.45 -11.24
N GLU A 925 44.40 -5.42 -12.07
CA GLU A 925 44.43 -5.87 -13.47
C GLU A 925 44.67 -4.72 -14.45
N THR A 926 44.05 -3.56 -14.23
CA THR A 926 44.12 -2.40 -15.14
C THR A 926 45.10 -1.31 -14.69
N GLY A 927 45.45 -1.27 -13.40
CA GLY A 927 46.25 -0.19 -12.80
C GLY A 927 45.49 1.14 -12.68
N GLU A 928 44.19 1.17 -13.00
CA GLU A 928 43.35 2.35 -12.87
C GLU A 928 42.91 2.57 -11.42
N GLN A 929 42.77 3.84 -11.02
CA GLN A 929 42.20 4.20 -9.72
C GLN A 929 40.68 4.12 -9.80
N LYS A 930 40.11 3.13 -9.12
CA LYS A 930 38.66 2.93 -8.98
C LYS A 930 38.20 3.29 -7.56
N GLU A 931 36.92 3.54 -7.38
CA GLU A 931 36.36 3.96 -6.09
C GLU A 931 35.31 2.95 -5.61
N PHE A 932 35.48 2.47 -4.38
CA PHE A 932 34.47 1.68 -3.68
C PHE A 932 33.61 2.62 -2.83
N SER A 933 32.28 2.51 -2.94
CA SER A 933 31.32 3.40 -2.27
C SER A 933 31.17 3.15 -0.76
N GLY A 934 31.55 1.96 -0.27
CA GLY A 934 31.42 1.60 1.14
C GLY A 934 29.97 1.44 1.60
N GLN A 935 29.68 1.96 2.80
CA GLN A 935 28.33 2.06 3.38
C GLN A 935 27.60 0.73 3.56
N LEU A 936 28.30 -0.36 3.86
CA LEU A 936 27.66 -1.68 4.07
C LEU A 936 26.77 -1.78 5.31
N PHE A 937 26.87 -0.78 6.19
CA PHE A 937 26.05 -0.63 7.38
C PHE A 937 25.13 0.57 7.19
N ASP A 938 23.86 0.42 7.54
CA ASP A 938 22.94 1.55 7.62
C ASP A 938 23.37 2.44 8.80
N PRO A 939 23.93 3.65 8.55
CA PRO A 939 24.48 4.50 9.60
C PRO A 939 23.41 4.93 10.59
N VAL A 940 22.20 5.13 10.08
CA VAL A 940 21.04 5.60 10.83
C VAL A 940 20.58 4.50 11.80
N VAL A 941 20.35 3.28 11.29
CA VAL A 941 19.93 2.14 12.10
C VAL A 941 21.05 1.73 13.05
N PHE A 942 22.32 1.76 12.62
CA PHE A 942 23.47 1.45 13.46
C PHE A 942 23.56 2.40 14.66
N ASP A 943 23.55 3.72 14.42
CA ASP A 943 23.68 4.72 15.48
C ASP A 943 22.52 4.65 16.47
N ASP A 944 21.30 4.47 15.97
CA ASP A 944 20.12 4.35 16.81
C ASP A 944 20.13 3.03 17.60
N SER A 945 20.68 1.95 17.04
CA SER A 945 20.86 0.66 17.74
C SER A 945 21.93 0.75 18.82
N VAL A 946 23.04 1.47 18.59
CA VAL A 946 24.08 1.71 19.59
C VAL A 946 23.51 2.46 20.79
N LYS A 947 22.78 3.56 20.55
CA LYS A 947 22.12 4.33 21.62
C LYS A 947 21.14 3.47 22.41
N GLU A 948 20.31 2.69 21.71
CA GLU A 948 19.34 1.80 22.34
C GLU A 948 20.03 0.73 23.21
N PHE A 949 21.11 0.10 22.71
CA PHE A 949 21.89 -0.86 23.49
C PHE A 949 22.55 -0.24 24.73
N LEU A 950 23.11 0.96 24.62
CA LEU A 950 23.73 1.65 25.76
C LEU A 950 22.70 2.11 26.80
N ALA A 951 21.53 2.57 26.36
CA ALA A 951 20.40 2.88 27.24
C ALA A 951 19.94 1.61 27.98
N LEU A 952 19.85 0.48 27.28
CA LEU A 952 19.52 -0.82 27.87
C LEU A 952 20.60 -1.28 28.87
N LYS A 953 21.89 -1.12 28.54
CA LYS A 953 23.01 -1.40 29.43
C LYS A 953 22.90 -0.60 30.73
N LYS A 954 22.59 0.70 30.65
CA LYS A 954 22.39 1.57 31.82
C LYS A 954 21.17 1.15 32.63
N LYS A 955 20.05 0.83 31.97
CA LYS A 955 18.82 0.36 32.61
C LYS A 955 19.01 -0.95 33.36
N LEU A 956 19.84 -1.85 32.85
CA LEU A 956 20.13 -3.17 33.42
C LEU A 956 21.43 -3.21 34.25
N ALA A 957 21.99 -2.06 34.61
CA ALA A 957 23.27 -1.97 35.31
C ALA A 957 23.21 -2.46 36.77
N ASP A 958 22.13 -2.13 37.49
CA ASP A 958 21.96 -2.54 38.89
C ASP A 958 21.60 -4.03 39.00
N TYR A 959 22.62 -4.86 39.18
CA TYR A 959 22.45 -6.30 39.39
C TYR A 959 22.03 -6.68 40.83
N PHE A 960 21.96 -5.71 41.76
CA PHE A 960 21.41 -5.94 43.10
C PHE A 960 19.88 -5.99 43.10
N ASP A 961 19.21 -5.35 42.13
CA ASP A 961 17.75 -5.39 42.01
C ASP A 961 17.23 -6.82 41.71
N GLU A 962 16.55 -7.41 42.70
CA GLU A 962 15.93 -8.73 42.58
C GLU A 962 14.66 -8.73 41.73
N LYS A 963 14.11 -7.55 41.38
CA LYS A 963 12.96 -7.43 40.48
C LYS A 963 13.36 -7.54 39.00
N SER A 964 14.65 -7.40 38.68
CA SER A 964 15.12 -7.50 37.30
C SER A 964 15.15 -8.96 36.83
N VAL A 965 14.32 -9.26 35.83
CA VAL A 965 14.19 -10.59 35.20
C VAL A 965 15.07 -10.78 33.96
N GLU A 966 15.62 -9.70 33.41
CA GLU A 966 16.44 -9.67 32.20
C GLU A 966 17.86 -9.18 32.53
N ASP A 967 18.86 -9.59 31.75
CA ASP A 967 20.26 -9.18 31.91
C ASP A 967 20.82 -8.64 30.58
N ILE A 968 21.73 -7.67 30.63
CA ILE A 968 22.33 -7.10 29.41
C ILE A 968 23.04 -8.18 28.57
N PHE A 969 23.57 -9.22 29.21
CA PHE A 969 24.18 -10.35 28.52
C PHE A 969 23.18 -11.19 27.69
N ASP A 970 21.86 -11.08 27.94
CA ASP A 970 20.83 -11.74 27.12
C ASP A 970 20.74 -11.14 25.70
N TYR A 971 21.25 -9.91 25.51
CA TYR A 971 21.29 -9.18 24.23
C TYR A 971 22.65 -9.29 23.53
N ILE A 972 23.58 -10.08 24.07
CA ILE A 972 24.90 -10.32 23.49
C ILE A 972 24.92 -11.73 22.89
N PRO A 973 25.02 -11.89 21.56
CA PRO A 973 25.07 -13.20 20.95
C PRO A 973 26.27 -14.01 21.44
N PRO A 974 26.15 -15.36 21.51
CA PRO A 974 27.28 -16.23 21.79
C PRO A 974 28.44 -16.01 20.80
N GLN A 975 29.64 -15.78 21.33
CA GLN A 975 30.86 -15.60 20.53
C GLN A 975 31.54 -16.95 20.27
N LYS A 976 32.31 -17.08 19.17
CA LYS A 976 33.08 -18.31 18.84
C LYS A 976 34.38 -18.48 19.63
N THR A 977 34.85 -17.43 20.30
CA THR A 977 36.15 -17.38 20.99
C THR A 977 36.01 -17.64 22.51
N ASN A 978 37.03 -17.28 23.29
CA ASN A 978 37.01 -17.35 24.76
C ASN A 978 35.92 -16.48 25.43
N GLN A 979 35.11 -15.74 24.66
CA GLN A 979 34.03 -14.84 25.12
C GLN A 979 32.65 -15.51 25.28
N ILE A 980 32.55 -16.84 25.34
CA ILE A 980 31.31 -17.51 25.74
C ILE A 980 31.06 -17.26 27.23
N PHE A 981 29.96 -16.56 27.55
CA PHE A 981 29.57 -16.20 28.91
C PHE A 981 28.75 -17.30 29.59
N THR A 982 28.99 -17.50 30.88
CA THR A 982 28.22 -18.43 31.70
C THR A 982 26.84 -17.82 32.00
N PRO A 983 25.72 -18.49 31.67
CA PRO A 983 24.38 -17.95 31.91
C PRO A 983 24.12 -17.68 33.41
N LYS A 984 23.38 -16.61 33.72
CA LYS A 984 23.07 -16.15 35.09
C LYS A 984 22.48 -17.25 35.98
N LYS A 985 21.59 -18.09 35.43
CA LYS A 985 21.00 -19.24 36.16
C LYS A 985 22.06 -20.23 36.63
N MET A 986 23.08 -20.50 35.79
CA MET A 986 24.17 -21.40 36.15
C MET A 986 25.10 -20.75 37.18
N VAL A 987 25.39 -19.46 37.03
CA VAL A 987 26.20 -18.70 37.99
C VAL A 987 25.59 -18.73 39.39
N LYS A 988 24.28 -18.48 39.53
CA LYS A 988 23.59 -18.58 40.83
C LYS A 988 23.77 -19.95 41.46
N LYS A 989 23.56 -21.01 40.67
CA LYS A 989 23.78 -22.39 41.12
C LYS A 989 25.22 -22.63 41.60
N MET A 990 26.21 -22.09 40.90
CA MET A 990 27.63 -22.22 41.31
C MET A 990 27.89 -21.54 42.65
N VAL A 991 27.29 -20.37 42.91
CA VAL A 991 27.43 -19.65 44.18
C VAL A 991 26.65 -20.33 45.31
N ASP A 992 25.47 -20.88 45.03
CA ASP A 992 24.71 -21.70 45.98
C ASP A 992 25.52 -22.93 46.43
N MET A 993 26.13 -23.63 45.48
CA MET A 993 27.00 -24.78 45.78
C MET A 993 28.22 -24.38 46.62
N LEU A 994 28.80 -23.19 46.38
CA LEU A 994 29.91 -22.68 47.19
C LEU A 994 29.51 -22.46 48.65
N GLU A 995 28.30 -21.94 48.88
CA GLU A 995 27.73 -21.74 50.22
C GLU A 995 27.41 -23.07 50.92
N GLU A 996 26.90 -24.05 50.18
CA GLU A 996 26.66 -25.41 50.68
C GLU A 996 27.96 -26.09 51.14
N GLU A 997 29.05 -25.95 50.37
CA GLU A 997 30.37 -26.50 50.72
C GLU A 997 31.05 -25.73 51.87
N ASN A 998 30.77 -24.43 52.00
CA ASN A 998 31.36 -23.56 53.02
C ASN A 998 30.28 -22.71 53.72
N PRO A 999 29.48 -23.31 54.64
CA PRO A 999 28.36 -22.61 55.26
C PRO A 999 28.79 -21.32 55.99
N GLY A 1000 28.06 -20.23 55.75
CA GLY A 1000 28.32 -18.92 56.37
C GLY A 1000 29.55 -18.18 55.81
N CYS A 1001 30.12 -18.63 54.69
CA CYS A 1001 31.31 -17.98 54.12
C CYS A 1001 31.09 -16.52 53.73
N PHE A 1002 29.86 -16.10 53.43
CA PHE A 1002 29.52 -14.70 53.11
C PHE A 1002 29.31 -13.79 54.34
N ASP A 1003 29.26 -14.36 55.55
CA ASP A 1003 29.12 -13.59 56.80
C ASP A 1003 30.49 -13.20 57.39
N LEU A 1004 31.58 -13.66 56.79
CA LEU A 1004 32.94 -13.46 57.30
C LEU A 1004 33.60 -12.23 56.63
N PRO A 1005 33.95 -11.17 57.38
CA PRO A 1005 34.46 -9.92 56.80
C PRO A 1005 35.87 -10.05 56.19
N ASP A 1006 36.67 -11.02 56.63
CA ASP A 1006 38.04 -11.23 56.17
C ASP A 1006 38.16 -12.36 55.13
N LYS A 1007 37.03 -12.99 54.75
CA LYS A 1007 37.02 -14.08 53.77
C LYS A 1007 37.15 -13.50 52.36
N THR A 1008 38.07 -14.06 51.58
CA THR A 1008 38.34 -13.66 50.19
C THR A 1008 37.80 -14.67 49.18
N PHE A 1009 37.42 -14.15 48.01
CA PHE A 1009 36.87 -14.89 46.88
C PHE A 1009 37.59 -14.46 45.62
N ILE A 1010 37.93 -15.42 44.75
CA ILE A 1010 38.63 -15.15 43.50
C ILE A 1010 38.00 -15.89 42.33
N ASP A 1011 37.80 -15.17 41.22
CA ASP A 1011 37.57 -15.76 39.91
C ASP A 1011 38.87 -15.72 39.10
N LEU A 1012 39.52 -16.88 38.97
CA LEU A 1012 40.82 -17.02 38.29
C LEU A 1012 40.72 -16.85 36.76
N TYR A 1013 39.51 -16.83 36.19
CA TYR A 1013 39.30 -16.67 34.76
C TYR A 1013 37.97 -15.96 34.46
N MET A 1014 37.89 -14.70 34.84
CA MET A 1014 36.73 -13.85 34.62
C MET A 1014 36.45 -13.66 33.13
N LYS A 1015 35.16 -13.79 32.78
CA LYS A 1015 34.64 -13.45 31.44
C LYS A 1015 33.64 -12.29 31.48
N SER A 1016 32.40 -12.56 31.89
CA SER A 1016 31.35 -11.53 32.02
C SER A 1016 31.43 -10.77 33.34
N GLY A 1017 32.06 -11.34 34.36
CA GLY A 1017 32.03 -10.83 35.74
C GLY A 1017 30.77 -11.23 36.53
N LEU A 1018 29.84 -11.99 35.92
CA LEU A 1018 28.59 -12.42 36.57
C LEU A 1018 28.82 -13.19 37.88
N TYR A 1019 29.84 -14.05 37.93
CA TYR A 1019 30.15 -14.83 39.13
C TYR A 1019 30.60 -13.97 40.30
N ILE A 1020 31.51 -13.01 40.05
CA ILE A 1020 31.91 -12.02 41.04
C ILE A 1020 30.74 -11.13 41.45
N ALA A 1021 29.91 -10.67 40.50
CA ALA A 1021 28.74 -9.85 40.80
C ALA A 1021 27.75 -10.56 41.74
N GLU A 1022 27.50 -11.86 41.54
CA GLU A 1022 26.66 -12.66 42.42
C GLU A 1022 27.29 -12.85 43.82
N ILE A 1023 28.62 -13.04 43.91
CA ILE A 1023 29.32 -13.07 45.20
C ILE A 1023 29.22 -11.73 45.93
N VAL A 1024 29.46 -10.62 45.22
CA VAL A 1024 29.32 -9.25 45.76
C VAL A 1024 27.89 -9.03 46.25
N LYS A 1025 26.89 -9.52 45.52
CA LYS A 1025 25.48 -9.45 45.92
C LYS A 1025 25.24 -10.19 47.25
N ARG A 1026 25.72 -11.43 47.40
CA ARG A 1026 25.59 -12.21 48.65
C ARG A 1026 26.28 -11.52 49.83
N LEU A 1027 27.51 -11.04 49.64
CA LEU A 1027 28.26 -10.30 50.67
C LEU A 1027 27.56 -9.00 51.07
N TYR A 1028 27.05 -8.26 50.09
CA TYR A 1028 26.37 -6.99 50.32
C TYR A 1028 25.03 -7.17 51.06
N GLN A 1029 24.34 -8.28 50.80
CA GLN A 1029 23.06 -8.66 51.40
C GLN A 1029 23.19 -9.41 52.73
N SER A 1030 24.36 -9.97 53.09
CA SER A 1030 24.60 -10.64 54.38
C SER A 1030 24.25 -9.73 55.56
N ASP A 1031 23.47 -10.25 56.51
CA ASP A 1031 23.04 -9.51 57.70
C ASP A 1031 24.21 -9.15 58.62
N GLU A 1032 25.21 -10.02 58.71
CA GLU A 1032 26.42 -9.76 59.48
C GLU A 1032 27.27 -8.66 58.82
N MET A 1033 27.41 -8.69 57.49
CA MET A 1033 28.07 -7.61 56.75
C MET A 1033 27.31 -6.28 56.88
N LYS A 1034 25.97 -6.29 56.96
CA LYS A 1034 25.18 -5.08 57.25
C LYS A 1034 25.41 -4.55 58.66
N ARG A 1035 25.63 -5.45 59.62
CA ARG A 1035 25.90 -5.09 61.02
C ARG A 1035 27.29 -4.48 61.19
N LEU A 1036 28.30 -5.05 60.53
CA LEU A 1036 29.70 -4.61 60.60
C LEU A 1036 29.94 -3.32 59.80
N TYR A 1037 29.30 -3.20 58.64
CA TYR A 1037 29.37 -2.04 57.76
C TYR A 1037 27.95 -1.51 57.46
N PRO A 1038 27.35 -0.71 58.36
CA PRO A 1038 25.98 -0.21 58.18
C PRO A 1038 25.83 0.73 57.00
N ASP A 1039 26.85 1.55 56.72
CA ASP A 1039 26.88 2.42 55.55
C ASP A 1039 27.07 1.59 54.26
N LYS A 1040 26.26 1.90 53.23
CA LYS A 1040 26.24 1.15 51.98
C LYS A 1040 27.55 1.31 51.19
N TYR A 1041 28.10 2.51 51.17
CA TYR A 1041 29.31 2.82 50.43
C TYR A 1041 30.53 2.18 51.09
N ASP A 1042 30.65 2.30 52.42
CA ASP A 1042 31.74 1.67 53.17
C ASP A 1042 31.71 0.14 53.05
N ARG A 1043 30.51 -0.47 53.02
CA ARG A 1043 30.36 -1.91 52.80
C ARG A 1043 30.85 -2.33 51.42
N LEU A 1044 30.40 -1.66 50.36
CA LEU A 1044 30.83 -1.96 48.99
C LEU A 1044 32.33 -1.74 48.82
N LYS A 1045 32.86 -0.66 49.39
CA LYS A 1045 34.29 -0.37 49.40
C LYS A 1045 35.07 -1.51 50.06
N HIS A 1046 34.66 -1.99 51.24
CA HIS A 1046 35.30 -3.13 51.89
C HIS A 1046 35.26 -4.39 51.02
N ILE A 1047 34.10 -4.73 50.46
CA ILE A 1047 33.94 -5.91 49.60
C ILE A 1047 34.92 -5.85 48.40
N PHE A 1048 34.95 -4.74 47.67
CA PHE A 1048 35.79 -4.59 46.47
C PHE A 1048 37.28 -4.44 46.76
N GLU A 1049 37.65 -3.78 47.86
CA GLU A 1049 39.06 -3.59 48.24
C GLU A 1049 39.67 -4.82 48.92
N LYS A 1050 38.88 -5.62 49.65
CA LYS A 1050 39.39 -6.64 50.57
C LYS A 1050 38.90 -8.06 50.30
N GLN A 1051 37.74 -8.25 49.68
CA GLN A 1051 37.12 -9.59 49.63
C GLN A 1051 37.07 -10.19 48.23
N VAL A 1052 36.79 -9.40 47.18
CA VAL A 1052 36.65 -9.95 45.83
C VAL A 1052 37.86 -9.67 44.95
N TYR A 1053 38.33 -10.72 44.27
CA TYR A 1053 39.51 -10.73 43.42
C TYR A 1053 39.15 -11.34 42.07
N GLY A 1054 39.87 -10.98 41.01
CA GLY A 1054 39.62 -11.62 39.73
C GLY A 1054 40.65 -11.32 38.65
N LEU A 1055 40.86 -12.31 37.79
CA LEU A 1055 41.78 -12.24 36.66
C LEU A 1055 41.01 -12.35 35.35
N ALA A 1056 41.20 -11.38 34.45
CA ALA A 1056 40.63 -11.41 33.11
C ALA A 1056 41.75 -11.62 32.06
N PRO A 1057 41.57 -12.54 31.10
CA PRO A 1057 42.66 -12.98 30.21
C PRO A 1057 43.02 -11.98 29.11
N THR A 1058 42.08 -11.13 28.67
CA THR A 1058 42.27 -10.18 27.58
C THR A 1058 41.76 -8.79 27.96
N GLU A 1059 42.20 -7.75 27.26
CA GLU A 1059 41.81 -6.36 27.56
C GLU A 1059 40.30 -6.14 27.40
N ILE A 1060 39.70 -6.67 26.33
CA ILE A 1060 38.25 -6.54 26.10
C ILE A 1060 37.46 -7.25 27.20
N ILE A 1061 37.85 -8.47 27.59
CA ILE A 1061 37.18 -9.21 28.66
C ILE A 1061 37.33 -8.48 29.99
N TYR A 1062 38.53 -7.96 30.29
CA TYR A 1062 38.77 -7.16 31.48
C TYR A 1062 37.84 -5.95 31.54
N LYS A 1063 37.71 -5.20 30.44
CA LYS A 1063 36.84 -4.02 30.35
C LYS A 1063 35.35 -4.38 30.42
N ILE A 1064 34.90 -5.46 29.77
CA ILE A 1064 33.52 -5.94 29.90
C ILE A 1064 33.21 -6.29 31.36
N ALA A 1065 34.04 -7.13 31.97
CA ALA A 1065 33.83 -7.60 33.35
C ALA A 1065 33.87 -6.44 34.34
N THR A 1066 34.86 -5.55 34.25
CA THR A 1066 34.96 -4.39 35.15
C THR A 1066 33.86 -3.37 34.89
N SER A 1067 33.47 -3.12 33.64
CA SER A 1067 32.33 -2.25 33.33
C SER A 1067 31.02 -2.78 33.89
N TYR A 1068 30.83 -4.10 33.92
CA TYR A 1068 29.63 -4.71 34.50
C TYR A 1068 29.69 -4.73 36.03
N ILE A 1069 30.78 -5.24 36.61
CA ILE A 1069 30.94 -5.41 38.07
C ILE A 1069 31.00 -4.06 38.80
N LEU A 1070 31.63 -3.04 38.22
CA LEU A 1070 31.82 -1.74 38.88
C LEU A 1070 30.82 -0.68 38.41
N GLY A 1071 30.07 -0.95 37.34
CA GLY A 1071 29.14 0.00 36.73
C GLY A 1071 27.70 -0.11 37.21
N PHE A 1072 27.46 -0.72 38.37
CA PHE A 1072 26.11 -0.97 38.91
C PHE A 1072 25.38 0.28 39.39
N ASP A 1073 26.11 1.36 39.68
CA ASP A 1073 25.58 2.63 40.19
C ASP A 1073 26.47 3.80 39.72
N GLU A 1074 25.88 4.86 39.15
CA GLU A 1074 26.61 6.04 38.66
C GLU A 1074 27.11 6.95 39.80
N ASP A 1075 26.43 6.91 40.96
CA ASP A 1075 26.74 7.73 42.13
C ASP A 1075 27.80 7.09 43.05
N VAL A 1076 28.07 5.79 42.88
CA VAL A 1076 29.06 5.04 43.65
C VAL A 1076 30.31 4.78 42.82
N LYS A 1077 31.40 5.51 43.12
CA LYS A 1077 32.70 5.32 42.45
C LYS A 1077 33.66 4.46 43.28
N ILE A 1078 33.78 3.19 42.91
CA ILE A 1078 34.79 2.29 43.47
C ILE A 1078 36.14 2.58 42.79
N THR A 1079 37.04 3.28 43.49
CA THR A 1079 38.37 3.66 42.96
C THR A 1079 39.47 2.64 43.20
N HIS A 1080 39.26 1.69 44.12
CA HIS A 1080 40.22 0.65 44.47
C HIS A 1080 39.52 -0.72 44.43
N HIS A 1081 40.08 -1.66 43.66
CA HIS A 1081 39.57 -3.02 43.52
C HIS A 1081 40.69 -4.00 43.13
N ASN A 1082 40.44 -5.30 43.31
CA ASN A 1082 41.42 -6.36 43.04
C ASN A 1082 41.18 -7.10 41.72
N PHE A 1083 40.73 -6.40 40.68
CA PHE A 1083 40.55 -6.99 39.35
C PHE A 1083 41.72 -6.64 38.44
N LYS A 1084 42.35 -7.64 37.83
CA LYS A 1084 43.58 -7.48 37.03
C LYS A 1084 43.46 -8.15 35.65
N GLN A 1085 44.06 -7.53 34.65
CA GLN A 1085 44.17 -8.12 33.31
C GLN A 1085 45.41 -9.03 33.26
N VAL A 1086 45.20 -10.33 33.49
CA VAL A 1086 46.23 -11.38 33.42
C VAL A 1086 45.59 -12.67 32.94
N ASP A 1087 46.16 -13.30 31.91
CA ASP A 1087 45.79 -14.66 31.51
C ASP A 1087 46.41 -15.67 32.47
N ALA A 1088 45.58 -16.28 33.33
CA ALA A 1088 46.00 -17.28 34.29
C ALA A 1088 46.28 -18.66 33.64
N LEU A 1089 45.80 -18.91 32.42
CA LEU A 1089 45.83 -20.23 31.79
C LEU A 1089 47.27 -20.78 31.56
N PRO A 1090 48.25 -19.98 31.09
CA PRO A 1090 49.63 -20.45 30.95
C PRO A 1090 50.25 -20.86 32.29
N TYR A 1091 50.04 -20.04 33.33
CA TYR A 1091 50.58 -20.27 34.68
C TYR A 1091 49.91 -21.45 35.40
N ALA A 1092 48.63 -21.72 35.10
CA ALA A 1092 47.95 -22.91 35.59
C ALA A 1092 48.52 -24.17 34.92
N LYS A 1093 48.81 -24.11 33.61
CA LYS A 1093 49.36 -25.24 32.85
C LYS A 1093 50.79 -25.58 33.24
N ASP A 1094 51.60 -24.59 33.60
CA ASP A 1094 53.00 -24.78 34.01
C ASP A 1094 53.19 -24.98 35.52
N GLY A 1095 52.11 -24.91 36.31
CA GLY A 1095 52.12 -25.08 37.76
C GLY A 1095 52.69 -23.88 38.54
N SER A 1096 52.89 -22.72 37.92
CA SER A 1096 53.44 -21.52 38.54
C SER A 1096 52.39 -20.47 38.96
N LEU A 1097 51.10 -20.79 38.86
CA LEU A 1097 49.99 -19.87 39.16
C LEU A 1097 50.10 -19.21 40.54
N GLN A 1098 50.45 -19.94 41.60
CA GLN A 1098 50.58 -19.38 42.95
C GLN A 1098 51.59 -18.22 42.97
N LYS A 1099 52.80 -18.45 42.44
CA LYS A 1099 53.85 -17.43 42.36
C LYS A 1099 53.37 -16.19 41.59
N LYS A 1100 52.54 -16.38 40.57
CA LYS A 1100 51.98 -15.27 39.81
C LYS A 1100 50.92 -14.51 40.60
N LEU A 1101 50.09 -15.19 41.38
CA LEU A 1101 49.12 -14.55 42.27
C LEU A 1101 49.82 -13.72 43.36
N ASP A 1102 50.86 -14.27 43.99
CA ASP A 1102 51.67 -13.58 45.01
C ASP A 1102 52.32 -12.30 44.42
N GLU A 1103 52.79 -12.36 43.16
CA GLU A 1103 53.33 -11.20 42.43
C GLU A 1103 52.27 -10.11 42.20
N ILE A 1104 51.02 -10.49 41.95
CA ILE A 1104 49.94 -9.58 41.55
C ILE A 1104 49.26 -8.94 42.77
N TYR A 1105 49.03 -9.72 43.82
CA TYR A 1105 48.21 -9.32 44.97
C TYR A 1105 49.00 -9.16 46.28
N GLY A 1106 50.25 -9.62 46.33
CA GLY A 1106 51.02 -9.75 47.57
C GLY A 1106 50.74 -11.08 48.29
N ASP A 1107 51.47 -11.31 49.39
CA ASP A 1107 51.30 -12.49 50.27
C ASP A 1107 49.94 -12.52 50.99
#